data_AF-F2UCL3-F1
#
_entry.id   AF-F2UCL3-F1
#
_cell.length_a   1.000
_cell.length_b   1.000
_cell.length_c   1.000
_cell.angle_alpha   90.00
_cell.angle_beta   90.00
_cell.angle_gamma   90.00
#
_symmetry.space_group_name_H-M   'P 1'
#
loop_
_entity.id
_entity.type
_entity.pdbx_description
1 polymer ?
#
loop_
_entity_poly.entity_id
_entity_poly.type
_entity_poly.pdbx_seq_one_letter_code
_entity_poly.pdbx_strand_id
1 'polypeptide(L)'
;MLLCRVHSTSRSHHPSTPVEMNASLLAHAMLVLLVLLVLLGMSSLMTTDAAAARFDEAAFQQQVQRLQAATAGQVFVYDSSWLLNETAVDPPTYYQTTQLLAAIQGIVNRDQPQLFLNHTPADAAWFPFIQQTWFKDVQFQTLDTVDDILDKYMQHFNGTAIYDTNVPSTSLVAASLAGAYNLLPVAFDPNGDPNSWYSQLVHTRKMRVAYNLTGKFDGRVTGSSKCDAYMWAIDELIRTGACTPHVHGYMIDYFWTGVASKAPRLGNTIPNQDYVIARRGFFWDLDVWQDQAPNDDPHQPLGTDYHTLVAIMNASNAQMTATQSKDEHGHMIHVVGFVPWAFKYVNEKHQGVATEWKMVQVLSAYNAFVDADACCIEAMANAAFYSTLPLPSRFVQQPPLSLPQLQSKGYVQAKTRAVVPRMYISFYVGDYDSAAWVYNELKARWDDGNRGSVPLGWAVDAELSWRFPPAFMYALGSTTASDRLISGDSGAGYLNPTQLLPPRSPSSYPSANASWIAHNIPLFRQFDMRFTGFLINGDAGAMTPEAERMYAPFSALGVVDELNPAQGAPTRLNGNMPVFSQQDLPSDGNATRAASIIAGRYNASNPNPQFFVWRNVLQTPTYYKQLVQEVRALAGDNVAVVDPHVLSALARAHLGGDTDHQVSYEPEIIAPLYPVVSAPVTVNMTVRNDGWGDISPHATLCAGFRSSSSLPLSSASDLTCVPLGVTVGSGERASAAAHLRAPGASGTYVLEYQLVLPDGRGLDEWGNPPVQVEVQVGW
;
A
#
# COMPACT_ATOMS: atom_id res chain seq x y z
N MET A 1 10.15 -15.23 -20.99
CA MET A 1 10.17 -14.64 -22.35
C MET A 1 9.29 -15.45 -23.29
N LEU A 2 8.05 -15.02 -23.53
CA LEU A 2 7.23 -15.16 -24.75
C LEU A 2 5.79 -14.76 -24.38
N LEU A 3 5.32 -13.60 -24.86
CA LEU A 3 3.91 -13.28 -25.14
C LEU A 3 3.82 -11.83 -25.67
N CYS A 4 3.64 -11.67 -26.99
CA CYS A 4 3.02 -10.50 -27.60
C CYS A 4 2.74 -10.76 -29.09
N ARG A 5 1.47 -10.71 -29.50
CA ARG A 5 0.97 -10.29 -30.82
C ARG A 5 -0.55 -10.44 -30.86
N VAL A 6 -1.28 -9.33 -30.82
CA VAL A 6 -2.68 -9.27 -31.29
C VAL A 6 -2.77 -8.09 -32.26
N HIS A 7 -3.24 -8.37 -33.47
CA HIS A 7 -3.50 -7.40 -34.53
C HIS A 7 -4.92 -6.85 -34.43
N SER A 8 -5.05 -5.55 -34.62
CA SER A 8 -6.29 -4.81 -34.81
C SER A 8 -6.80 -4.91 -36.25
N THR A 9 -8.11 -5.03 -36.45
CA THR A 9 -8.79 -4.49 -37.64
C THR A 9 -10.19 -3.97 -37.29
N SER A 10 -10.42 -2.71 -37.66
CA SER A 10 -11.68 -1.96 -37.60
C SER A 10 -12.54 -2.17 -38.86
N ARG A 11 -13.87 -2.01 -38.76
CA ARG A 11 -14.68 -1.11 -39.63
C ARG A 11 -16.18 -1.06 -39.27
N SER A 12 -16.60 0.13 -38.82
CA SER A 12 -17.80 0.95 -39.14
C SER A 12 -19.09 0.33 -39.72
N HIS A 13 -20.25 0.73 -39.18
CA HIS A 13 -21.47 1.12 -39.93
C HIS A 13 -22.29 2.21 -39.17
N HIS A 14 -22.89 3.12 -39.93
CA HIS A 14 -23.54 4.39 -39.53
C HIS A 14 -25.02 4.25 -39.03
N PRO A 15 -25.62 5.31 -38.44
CA PRO A 15 -26.82 5.26 -37.59
C PRO A 15 -28.14 5.62 -38.31
N SER A 16 -29.28 5.25 -37.71
CA SER A 16 -30.62 5.73 -38.08
C SER A 16 -31.33 6.43 -36.91
N THR A 17 -31.88 7.60 -37.25
CA THR A 17 -32.69 8.62 -36.55
C THR A 17 -33.52 8.26 -35.29
N PRO A 18 -33.66 9.21 -34.33
CA PRO A 18 -34.47 9.05 -33.12
C PRO A 18 -35.94 9.46 -33.31
N VAL A 19 -36.83 8.78 -32.58
CA VAL A 19 -38.26 9.12 -32.44
C VAL A 19 -38.41 10.12 -31.30
N GLU A 20 -39.01 11.29 -31.57
CA GLU A 20 -39.38 12.27 -30.55
C GLU A 20 -40.50 11.74 -29.65
N MET A 21 -40.26 11.71 -28.33
CA MET A 21 -41.25 11.40 -27.31
C MET A 21 -41.62 12.68 -26.54
N ASN A 22 -42.92 12.93 -26.46
CA ASN A 22 -43.53 14.19 -26.02
C ASN A 22 -43.33 14.42 -24.50
N ALA A 23 -42.57 15.47 -24.13
CA ALA A 23 -42.16 15.77 -22.74
C ALA A 23 -43.31 16.04 -21.75
N SER A 24 -44.53 16.29 -22.25
CA SER A 24 -45.69 16.63 -21.40
C SER A 24 -46.34 15.40 -20.71
N LEU A 25 -46.22 14.20 -21.29
CA LEU A 25 -46.79 12.97 -20.72
C LEU A 25 -45.92 12.37 -19.59
N LEU A 26 -44.60 12.55 -19.65
CA LEU A 26 -43.66 12.12 -18.60
C LEU A 26 -43.81 12.95 -17.31
N ALA A 27 -44.08 14.25 -17.44
CA ALA A 27 -44.26 15.13 -16.30
C ALA A 27 -45.54 14.82 -15.50
N HIS A 28 -46.63 14.44 -16.16
CA HIS A 28 -47.88 14.04 -15.49
C HIS A 28 -47.77 12.67 -14.81
N ALA A 29 -47.06 11.71 -15.42
CA ALA A 29 -46.84 10.40 -14.81
C ALA A 29 -45.96 10.48 -13.55
N MET A 30 -44.93 11.34 -13.54
CA MET A 30 -44.07 11.55 -12.37
C MET A 30 -44.81 12.25 -11.22
N LEU A 31 -45.69 13.21 -11.51
CA LEU A 31 -46.45 13.92 -10.48
C LEU A 31 -47.46 13.00 -9.77
N VAL A 32 -48.10 12.09 -10.52
CA VAL A 32 -49.03 11.09 -9.95
C VAL A 32 -48.28 10.07 -9.09
N LEU A 33 -47.07 9.66 -9.48
CA LEU A 33 -46.23 8.75 -8.69
C LEU A 33 -45.76 9.41 -7.37
N LEU A 34 -45.40 10.70 -7.40
CA LEU A 34 -44.98 11.46 -6.23
C LEU A 34 -46.12 11.64 -5.22
N VAL A 35 -47.35 11.89 -5.70
CA VAL A 35 -48.53 12.07 -4.84
C VAL A 35 -48.97 10.73 -4.21
N LEU A 36 -48.81 9.61 -4.92
CA LEU A 36 -49.04 8.26 -4.37
C LEU A 36 -48.02 7.86 -3.30
N LEU A 37 -46.75 8.29 -3.44
CA LEU A 37 -45.70 8.07 -2.44
C LEU A 37 -45.91 8.88 -1.15
N VAL A 38 -46.49 10.08 -1.25
CA VAL A 38 -46.76 10.95 -0.09
C VAL A 38 -48.03 10.53 0.68
N LEU A 39 -49.02 9.95 -0.02
CA LEU A 39 -50.29 9.54 0.61
C LEU A 39 -50.24 8.16 1.30
N LEU A 40 -49.19 7.35 1.06
CA LEU A 40 -49.10 5.97 1.57
C LEU A 40 -48.37 5.80 2.91
N GLY A 41 -48.06 6.89 3.64
CA GLY A 41 -47.77 6.89 5.09
C GLY A 41 -47.26 5.57 5.70
N MET A 42 -46.09 5.10 5.25
CA MET A 42 -45.37 3.97 5.85
C MET A 42 -44.00 4.46 6.33
N SER A 43 -44.02 5.11 7.50
CA SER A 43 -42.87 5.17 8.38
C SER A 43 -42.63 3.77 8.98
N SER A 44 -41.38 3.30 8.90
CA SER A 44 -40.86 1.99 9.33
C SER A 44 -41.33 0.78 8.49
N LEU A 45 -40.54 0.41 7.49
CA LEU A 45 -40.14 -0.96 7.14
C LEU A 45 -39.32 -0.95 5.85
N MET A 46 -38.15 -1.60 5.91
CA MET A 46 -37.29 -1.99 4.78
C MET A 46 -36.65 -0.85 3.97
N THR A 47 -35.56 -0.30 4.49
CA THR A 47 -34.50 0.25 3.64
C THR A 47 -33.80 -0.92 2.94
N THR A 48 -34.13 -1.15 1.68
CA THR A 48 -33.31 -1.92 0.75
C THR A 48 -31.99 -1.18 0.54
N ASP A 49 -30.86 -1.85 0.83
CA ASP A 49 -29.46 -1.52 0.52
C ASP A 49 -29.19 -0.15 -0.14
N ALA A 50 -29.30 0.93 0.64
CA ALA A 50 -28.48 2.11 0.37
C ALA A 50 -27.05 1.69 0.70
N ALA A 51 -26.13 1.79 -0.26
CA ALA A 51 -24.72 1.48 -0.04
C ALA A 51 -24.26 2.26 1.21
N ALA A 52 -23.99 1.55 2.30
CA ALA A 52 -23.49 2.17 3.52
C ALA A 52 -22.26 3.01 3.19
N ALA A 53 -22.21 4.24 3.69
CA ALA A 53 -21.06 5.12 3.49
C ALA A 53 -19.79 4.39 3.93
N ARG A 54 -18.75 4.45 3.09
CA ARG A 54 -17.47 3.74 3.34
C ARG A 54 -16.51 4.57 4.18
N PHE A 55 -16.75 5.87 4.27
CA PHE A 55 -15.96 6.84 5.01
C PHE A 55 -16.81 8.11 5.20
N ASP A 56 -16.30 9.08 5.97
CA ASP A 56 -16.94 10.41 6.09
C ASP A 56 -16.68 11.24 4.82
N GLU A 57 -17.66 11.24 3.92
CA GLU A 57 -17.63 11.99 2.66
C GLU A 57 -17.49 13.51 2.88
N ALA A 58 -18.13 14.06 3.91
CA ALA A 58 -18.09 15.51 4.17
C ALA A 58 -16.69 15.94 4.59
N ALA A 59 -16.04 15.16 5.47
CA ALA A 59 -14.66 15.41 5.86
C ALA A 59 -13.69 15.29 4.68
N PHE A 60 -13.87 14.25 3.84
CA PHE A 60 -13.06 14.06 2.64
C PHE A 60 -13.20 15.22 1.65
N GLN A 61 -14.43 15.63 1.31
CA GLN A 61 -14.67 16.74 0.38
C GLN A 61 -14.04 18.06 0.85
N GLN A 62 -13.97 18.29 2.15
CA GLN A 62 -13.28 19.45 2.68
C GLN A 62 -11.75 19.37 2.54
N GLN A 63 -11.15 18.19 2.68
CA GLN A 63 -9.73 17.99 2.38
C GLN A 63 -9.45 18.25 0.89
N VAL A 64 -10.33 17.76 0.00
CA VAL A 64 -10.26 18.03 -1.45
C VAL A 64 -10.34 19.52 -1.74
N GLN A 65 -11.23 20.28 -1.10
CA GLN A 65 -11.31 21.73 -1.27
C GLN A 65 -10.02 22.45 -0.85
N ARG A 66 -9.36 22.02 0.24
CA ARG A 66 -8.07 22.58 0.66
C ARG A 66 -6.97 22.28 -0.35
N LEU A 67 -6.92 21.04 -0.84
CA LEU A 67 -5.98 20.65 -1.90
C LEU A 67 -6.15 21.54 -3.13
N GLN A 68 -7.38 21.72 -3.61
CA GLN A 68 -7.68 22.56 -4.77
C GLN A 68 -7.33 24.04 -4.55
N ALA A 69 -7.53 24.55 -3.33
CA ALA A 69 -7.09 25.91 -2.99
C ALA A 69 -5.56 26.04 -3.03
N ALA A 70 -4.82 25.02 -2.58
CA ALA A 70 -3.36 25.01 -2.59
C ALA A 70 -2.75 25.00 -4.00
N THR A 71 -3.46 24.45 -5.00
CA THR A 71 -3.01 24.51 -6.41
C THR A 71 -3.22 25.89 -7.05
N ALA A 72 -3.82 26.85 -6.35
CA ALA A 72 -4.26 28.13 -6.91
C ALA A 72 -5.11 27.97 -8.20
N GLY A 73 -5.85 26.85 -8.29
CA GLY A 73 -6.73 26.54 -9.42
C GLY A 73 -6.03 25.97 -10.66
N GLN A 74 -4.73 25.67 -10.62
CA GLN A 74 -4.02 25.10 -11.78
C GLN A 74 -2.98 24.01 -11.42
N VAL A 75 -2.86 23.02 -12.29
CA VAL A 75 -1.81 22.00 -12.29
C VAL A 75 -1.20 21.95 -13.70
N PHE A 76 0.11 21.80 -13.81
CA PHE A 76 0.79 21.68 -15.10
C PHE A 76 0.94 20.22 -15.51
N VAL A 77 0.79 19.95 -16.81
CA VAL A 77 0.93 18.61 -17.40
C VAL A 77 2.03 18.65 -18.46
N TYR A 78 2.91 17.66 -18.45
CA TYR A 78 3.89 17.45 -19.51
C TYR A 78 3.78 16.01 -20.06
N ASP A 79 3.73 15.87 -21.38
CA ASP A 79 3.77 14.56 -22.02
C ASP A 79 5.22 14.11 -22.21
N SER A 80 5.63 13.14 -21.40
CA SER A 80 6.97 12.54 -21.44
C SER A 80 6.95 11.13 -22.06
N SER A 81 5.81 10.68 -22.59
CA SER A 81 5.66 9.34 -23.18
C SER A 81 6.53 9.11 -24.41
N TRP A 82 7.00 10.19 -25.06
CA TRP A 82 7.96 10.12 -26.16
C TRP A 82 9.28 9.45 -25.76
N LEU A 83 9.65 9.52 -24.47
CA LEU A 83 10.82 8.84 -23.91
C LEU A 83 10.72 7.31 -24.04
N LEU A 84 9.50 6.76 -24.14
CA LEU A 84 9.29 5.32 -24.29
C LEU A 84 9.56 4.81 -25.71
N ASN A 85 9.81 5.70 -26.68
CA ASN A 85 10.13 5.30 -28.04
C ASN A 85 11.60 4.84 -28.16
N GLU A 86 11.84 3.55 -27.92
CA GLU A 86 13.17 2.92 -27.98
C GLU A 86 13.88 3.07 -29.34
N THR A 87 13.17 3.37 -30.43
CA THR A 87 13.79 3.60 -31.75
C THR A 87 14.26 5.03 -31.97
N ALA A 88 13.71 5.99 -31.22
CA ALA A 88 13.99 7.41 -31.35
C ALA A 88 14.82 7.97 -30.19
N VAL A 89 14.81 7.30 -29.03
CA VAL A 89 15.48 7.77 -27.81
C VAL A 89 16.49 6.72 -27.35
N ASP A 90 17.78 7.07 -27.39
CA ASP A 90 18.83 6.19 -26.89
C ASP A 90 18.80 6.05 -25.35
N PRO A 91 19.40 4.98 -24.79
CA PRO A 91 19.38 4.76 -23.35
C PRO A 91 19.97 5.89 -22.49
N PRO A 92 21.13 6.50 -22.84
CA PRO A 92 21.63 7.69 -22.13
C PRO A 92 20.62 8.84 -22.09
N THR A 93 20.03 9.21 -23.23
CA THR A 93 19.05 10.29 -23.33
C THR A 93 17.81 9.98 -22.50
N TYR A 94 17.32 8.73 -22.54
CA TYR A 94 16.22 8.29 -21.69
C TYR A 94 16.56 8.44 -20.21
N TYR A 95 17.69 7.90 -19.76
CA TYR A 95 18.06 7.90 -18.34
C TYR A 95 18.17 9.32 -17.81
N GLN A 96 18.96 10.16 -18.51
CA GLN A 96 19.24 11.52 -18.08
C GLN A 96 17.97 12.37 -18.04
N THR A 97 17.13 12.27 -19.08
CA THR A 97 15.90 13.06 -19.15
C THR A 97 14.86 12.59 -18.13
N THR A 98 14.71 11.27 -17.95
CA THR A 98 13.78 10.71 -16.95
C THR A 98 14.23 11.08 -15.54
N GLN A 99 15.52 10.96 -15.22
CA GLN A 99 16.04 11.35 -13.91
C GLN A 99 15.88 12.85 -13.66
N LEU A 100 16.14 13.71 -14.66
CA LEU A 100 15.92 15.15 -14.54
C LEU A 100 14.45 15.47 -14.26
N LEU A 101 13.51 14.86 -15.00
CA LEU A 101 12.08 15.03 -14.79
C LEU A 101 11.61 14.52 -13.43
N ALA A 102 12.10 13.37 -12.98
CA ALA A 102 11.81 12.82 -11.66
C ALA A 102 12.32 13.75 -10.54
N ALA A 103 13.52 14.31 -10.70
CA ALA A 103 14.05 15.29 -9.75
C ALA A 103 13.22 16.58 -9.71
N ILE A 104 12.82 17.09 -10.87
CA ILE A 104 11.90 18.24 -10.94
C ILE A 104 10.60 17.91 -10.22
N GLN A 105 9.94 16.78 -10.54
CA GLN A 105 8.70 16.37 -9.89
C GLN A 105 8.85 16.24 -8.38
N GLY A 106 9.89 15.55 -7.91
CA GLY A 106 10.11 15.35 -6.49
C GLY A 106 10.30 16.68 -5.74
N ILE A 107 10.97 17.66 -6.35
CA ILE A 107 11.18 18.98 -5.74
C ILE A 107 9.89 19.82 -5.76
N VAL A 108 9.19 19.91 -6.90
CA VAL A 108 8.06 20.85 -7.05
C VAL A 108 6.76 20.31 -6.48
N ASN A 109 6.58 18.98 -6.43
CA ASN A 109 5.39 18.35 -5.87
C ASN A 109 5.51 18.02 -4.37
N ARG A 110 6.64 18.35 -3.74
CA ARG A 110 6.95 17.93 -2.35
C ARG A 110 5.83 18.23 -1.36
N ASP A 111 5.24 19.42 -1.45
CA ASP A 111 4.26 19.90 -0.47
C ASP A 111 2.83 19.99 -1.05
N GLN A 112 2.69 19.99 -2.38
CA GLN A 112 1.41 20.16 -3.07
C GLN A 112 1.51 19.74 -4.55
N PRO A 113 0.41 19.30 -5.19
CA PRO A 113 0.44 18.85 -6.59
C PRO A 113 0.62 20.04 -7.54
N GLN A 114 1.71 20.06 -8.32
CA GLN A 114 2.08 21.14 -9.23
C GLN A 114 2.32 20.66 -10.67
N LEU A 115 3.04 19.56 -10.83
CA LEU A 115 3.45 19.00 -12.12
C LEU A 115 3.08 17.53 -12.24
N PHE A 116 2.22 17.21 -13.20
CA PHE A 116 1.86 15.86 -13.60
C PHE A 116 2.57 15.49 -14.91
N LEU A 117 3.13 14.28 -14.98
CA LEU A 117 3.74 13.72 -16.17
C LEU A 117 2.81 12.67 -16.77
N ASN A 118 2.45 12.80 -18.04
CA ASN A 118 1.94 11.66 -18.79
C ASN A 118 3.17 10.86 -19.27
N HIS A 119 3.57 9.83 -18.53
CA HIS A 119 4.78 9.05 -18.80
C HIS A 119 4.44 7.63 -19.25
N THR A 120 3.62 6.92 -18.48
CA THR A 120 3.24 5.53 -18.74
C THR A 120 1.78 5.41 -19.19
N PRO A 121 1.35 4.27 -19.78
CA PRO A 121 -0.05 4.03 -20.07
C PRO A 121 -0.97 4.10 -18.83
N ALA A 122 -0.45 3.80 -17.64
CA ALA A 122 -1.23 3.86 -16.41
C ALA A 122 -1.56 5.31 -16.01
N ASP A 123 -0.71 6.30 -16.31
CA ASP A 123 -1.03 7.72 -16.09
C ASP A 123 -2.32 8.10 -16.81
N ALA A 124 -2.42 7.77 -18.10
CA ALA A 124 -3.61 8.02 -18.90
C ALA A 124 -4.85 7.25 -18.40
N ALA A 125 -4.66 6.03 -17.89
CA ALA A 125 -5.75 5.19 -17.38
C ALA A 125 -6.34 5.73 -16.06
N TRP A 126 -5.51 6.27 -15.18
CA TRP A 126 -5.93 6.81 -13.88
C TRP A 126 -6.36 8.27 -13.94
N PHE A 127 -5.87 9.04 -14.91
CA PHE A 127 -6.10 10.49 -15.00
C PHE A 127 -7.57 10.92 -14.89
N PRO A 128 -8.55 10.28 -15.58
CA PRO A 128 -9.95 10.70 -15.46
C PRO A 128 -10.50 10.56 -14.04
N PHE A 129 -10.14 9.48 -13.34
CA PHE A 129 -10.58 9.26 -11.96
C PHE A 129 -9.93 10.27 -11.01
N ILE A 130 -8.65 10.56 -11.20
CA ILE A 130 -7.92 11.55 -10.40
C ILE A 130 -8.53 12.94 -10.58
N GLN A 131 -8.81 13.33 -11.84
CA GLN A 131 -9.41 14.60 -12.16
C GLN A 131 -10.79 14.73 -11.51
N GLN A 132 -11.63 13.70 -11.60
CA GLN A 132 -12.98 13.73 -11.04
C GLN A 132 -12.99 13.76 -9.51
N THR A 133 -12.04 13.09 -8.86
CA THR A 133 -12.04 12.89 -7.42
C THR A 133 -11.38 14.05 -6.67
N TRP A 134 -10.23 14.55 -7.14
CA TRP A 134 -9.46 15.59 -6.43
C TRP A 134 -9.43 16.95 -7.14
N PHE A 135 -9.63 17.00 -8.46
CA PHE A 135 -9.32 18.19 -9.27
C PHE A 135 -10.49 18.68 -10.14
N LYS A 136 -11.73 18.46 -9.70
CA LYS A 136 -12.94 18.82 -10.45
C LYS A 136 -12.97 20.29 -10.91
N ASP A 137 -12.49 21.20 -10.07
CA ASP A 137 -12.50 22.65 -10.30
C ASP A 137 -11.09 23.23 -10.57
N VAL A 138 -10.13 22.37 -10.95
CA VAL A 138 -8.73 22.76 -11.22
C VAL A 138 -8.42 22.60 -12.71
N GLN A 139 -7.74 23.59 -13.29
CA GLN A 139 -7.32 23.58 -14.69
C GLN A 139 -6.00 22.84 -14.86
N PHE A 140 -5.95 21.90 -15.80
CA PHE A 140 -4.70 21.25 -16.21
C PHE A 140 -4.13 21.98 -17.44
N GLN A 141 -2.96 22.60 -17.28
CA GLN A 141 -2.28 23.39 -18.32
C GLN A 141 -1.09 22.62 -18.89
N THR A 142 -1.02 22.50 -20.22
CA THR A 142 0.07 21.81 -20.88
C THR A 142 1.34 22.66 -20.90
N LEU A 143 2.48 22.02 -20.62
CA LEU A 143 3.82 22.48 -20.95
C LEU A 143 4.32 21.63 -22.13
N ASP A 144 4.94 22.25 -23.12
CA ASP A 144 5.26 21.57 -24.39
C ASP A 144 6.69 21.01 -24.39
N THR A 145 7.60 21.64 -23.66
CA THR A 145 9.02 21.27 -23.61
C THR A 145 9.54 21.18 -22.18
N VAL A 146 10.66 20.46 -22.00
CA VAL A 146 11.37 20.44 -20.71
C VAL A 146 11.87 21.84 -20.34
N ASP A 147 12.21 22.68 -21.32
CA ASP A 147 12.59 24.07 -21.09
C ASP A 147 11.45 24.90 -20.49
N ASP A 148 10.20 24.66 -20.90
CA ASP A 148 9.03 25.32 -20.31
C ASP A 148 8.86 24.93 -18.83
N ILE A 149 9.14 23.66 -18.49
CA ILE A 149 9.13 23.19 -17.09
C ILE A 149 10.23 23.89 -16.29
N LEU A 150 11.44 23.96 -16.84
CA LEU A 150 12.57 24.61 -16.18
C LEU A 150 12.30 26.11 -15.96
N ASP A 151 11.78 26.81 -16.96
CA ASP A 151 11.42 28.23 -16.86
C ASP A 151 10.32 28.44 -15.82
N LYS A 152 9.32 27.54 -15.80
CA LYS A 152 8.21 27.60 -14.84
C LYS A 152 8.68 27.45 -13.39
N TYR A 153 9.62 26.54 -13.14
CA TYR A 153 9.98 26.13 -11.78
C TYR A 153 11.39 26.52 -11.34
N MET A 154 12.11 27.34 -12.12
CA MET A 154 13.52 27.69 -11.87
C MET A 154 13.82 28.12 -10.43
N GLN A 155 12.91 28.88 -9.82
CA GLN A 155 13.03 29.39 -8.44
C GLN A 155 13.06 28.29 -7.35
N HIS A 156 12.62 27.08 -7.67
CA HIS A 156 12.62 25.94 -6.75
C HIS A 156 13.97 25.22 -6.71
N PHE A 157 14.89 25.51 -7.64
CA PHE A 157 16.16 24.81 -7.77
C PHE A 157 17.33 25.66 -7.25
N ASN A 158 18.17 25.08 -6.40
CA ASN A 158 19.34 25.73 -5.81
C ASN A 158 20.63 25.54 -6.62
N GLY A 159 20.56 24.89 -7.78
CA GLY A 159 21.70 24.59 -8.65
C GLY A 159 21.65 23.16 -9.17
N THR A 160 22.82 22.66 -9.58
CA THR A 160 23.00 21.32 -10.14
C THR A 160 23.97 20.48 -9.30
N ALA A 161 23.75 19.16 -9.32
CA ALA A 161 24.68 18.15 -8.84
C ALA A 161 25.19 17.36 -10.05
N ILE A 162 26.45 17.56 -10.41
CA ILE A 162 27.06 16.91 -11.57
C ILE A 162 27.58 15.53 -11.17
N TYR A 163 27.15 14.48 -11.87
CA TYR A 163 27.59 13.11 -11.62
C TYR A 163 28.52 12.57 -12.72
N ASP A 164 29.37 11.62 -12.34
CA ASP A 164 30.34 10.98 -13.21
C ASP A 164 29.73 9.75 -13.89
N THR A 165 29.64 9.76 -15.22
CA THR A 165 29.11 8.62 -15.97
C THR A 165 30.05 7.40 -15.96
N ASN A 166 31.33 7.58 -15.60
CA ASN A 166 32.30 6.48 -15.42
C ASN A 166 32.21 5.83 -14.02
N VAL A 167 31.54 6.48 -13.07
CA VAL A 167 31.21 5.91 -11.75
C VAL A 167 29.69 5.98 -11.59
N PRO A 168 28.95 5.04 -12.22
CA PRO A 168 27.50 5.16 -12.41
C PRO A 168 26.68 5.44 -11.16
N SER A 169 27.09 4.91 -10.01
CA SER A 169 26.46 5.14 -8.70
C SER A 169 26.43 6.60 -8.27
N THR A 170 27.30 7.45 -8.81
CA THR A 170 27.25 8.89 -8.55
C THR A 170 25.97 9.53 -9.08
N SER A 171 25.24 8.91 -10.02
CA SER A 171 23.92 9.40 -10.45
C SER A 171 22.88 9.32 -9.33
N LEU A 172 22.95 8.30 -8.47
CA LEU A 172 22.07 8.15 -7.30
C LEU A 172 22.53 9.00 -6.12
N VAL A 173 23.84 9.22 -5.97
CA VAL A 173 24.35 10.24 -5.04
C VAL A 173 23.84 11.64 -5.43
N ALA A 174 23.84 11.96 -6.74
CA ALA A 174 23.25 13.20 -7.24
C ALA A 174 21.73 13.28 -7.04
N ALA A 175 20.99 12.17 -7.17
CA ALA A 175 19.56 12.11 -6.83
C ALA A 175 19.32 12.34 -5.32
N SER A 176 20.17 11.81 -4.44
CA SER A 176 20.10 12.09 -3.00
C SER A 176 20.35 13.57 -2.70
N LEU A 177 21.33 14.18 -3.36
CA LEU A 177 21.60 15.63 -3.31
C LEU A 177 20.43 16.45 -3.84
N ALA A 178 19.71 15.96 -4.84
CA ALA A 178 18.51 16.60 -5.39
C ALA A 178 17.42 16.73 -4.31
N GLY A 179 17.15 15.64 -3.59
CA GLY A 179 16.22 15.65 -2.46
C GLY A 179 16.69 16.53 -1.30
N ALA A 180 17.93 16.35 -0.86
CA ALA A 180 18.49 17.05 0.29
C ALA A 180 18.56 18.58 0.11
N TYR A 181 18.97 19.06 -1.08
CA TYR A 181 19.33 20.45 -1.30
C TYR A 181 18.57 21.15 -2.43
N ASN A 182 17.56 20.52 -3.02
CA ASN A 182 16.81 21.00 -4.19
C ASN A 182 17.73 21.24 -5.40
N LEU A 183 18.58 20.29 -5.72
CA LEU A 183 19.51 20.35 -6.85
C LEU A 183 18.97 19.53 -8.03
N LEU A 184 19.33 19.90 -9.25
CA LEU A 184 19.06 19.06 -10.42
C LEU A 184 20.24 18.11 -10.67
N PRO A 185 20.04 16.78 -10.72
CA PRO A 185 21.08 15.83 -11.07
C PRO A 185 21.38 15.90 -12.57
N VAL A 186 22.65 15.97 -12.95
CA VAL A 186 23.07 16.15 -14.35
C VAL A 186 24.30 15.30 -14.66
N ALA A 187 24.23 14.51 -15.73
CA ALA A 187 25.37 13.74 -16.22
C ALA A 187 26.48 14.68 -16.66
N PHE A 188 27.72 14.42 -16.26
CA PHE A 188 28.86 15.11 -16.83
C PHE A 188 29.02 14.75 -18.31
N ASP A 189 29.14 15.76 -19.16
CA ASP A 189 29.42 15.61 -20.59
C ASP A 189 30.80 16.21 -20.91
N PRO A 190 31.85 15.37 -21.03
CA PRO A 190 33.19 15.85 -21.37
C PRO A 190 33.32 16.33 -22.81
N ASN A 191 32.40 15.94 -23.70
CA ASN A 191 32.47 16.28 -25.12
C ASN A 191 31.84 17.64 -25.44
N GLY A 192 31.09 18.22 -24.49
CA GLY A 192 30.43 19.50 -24.65
C GLY A 192 29.38 19.49 -25.76
N ASP A 193 28.61 18.41 -25.88
CA ASP A 193 27.45 18.36 -26.76
C ASP A 193 26.50 19.49 -26.35
N PRO A 194 26.19 20.46 -27.23
CA PRO A 194 25.29 21.55 -26.90
C PRO A 194 23.89 21.08 -26.53
N ASN A 195 23.49 19.86 -26.92
CA ASN A 195 22.17 19.30 -26.60
C ASN A 195 22.16 18.50 -25.29
N SER A 196 23.31 18.26 -24.64
CA SER A 196 23.33 17.57 -23.36
C SER A 196 22.73 18.43 -22.25
N TRP A 197 22.09 17.80 -21.27
CA TRP A 197 21.56 18.52 -20.10
C TRP A 197 22.66 19.26 -19.32
N TYR A 198 23.90 18.77 -19.37
CA TYR A 198 25.06 19.47 -18.86
C TYR A 198 25.26 20.83 -19.52
N SER A 199 25.35 20.87 -20.86
CA SER A 199 25.51 22.11 -21.60
C SER A 199 24.30 23.03 -21.43
N GLN A 200 23.08 22.49 -21.50
CA GLN A 200 21.85 23.27 -21.37
C GLN A 200 21.73 23.93 -19.99
N LEU A 201 21.95 23.20 -18.91
CA LEU A 201 21.77 23.72 -17.55
C LEU A 201 22.98 24.54 -17.06
N VAL A 202 24.21 24.06 -17.30
CA VAL A 202 25.44 24.68 -16.77
C VAL A 202 25.97 25.79 -17.66
N HIS A 203 25.98 25.60 -18.98
CA HIS A 203 26.59 26.58 -19.91
C HIS A 203 25.57 27.58 -20.46
N THR A 204 24.41 27.12 -20.92
CA THR A 204 23.37 27.98 -21.50
C THR A 204 22.61 28.72 -20.40
N ARG A 205 22.00 28.00 -19.45
CA ARG A 205 21.20 28.59 -18.36
C ARG A 205 22.04 29.09 -17.18
N LYS A 206 23.35 28.78 -17.15
CA LYS A 206 24.30 29.23 -16.12
C LYS A 206 23.87 28.88 -14.69
N MET A 207 23.21 27.72 -14.51
CA MET A 207 22.87 27.23 -13.18
C MET A 207 24.14 26.97 -12.37
N ARG A 208 24.10 27.30 -11.08
CA ARG A 208 25.21 27.07 -10.16
C ARG A 208 25.49 25.56 -10.06
N VAL A 209 26.74 25.16 -10.29
CA VAL A 209 27.22 23.82 -9.92
C VAL A 209 27.46 23.81 -8.42
N ALA A 210 26.54 23.19 -7.66
CA ALA A 210 26.64 23.11 -6.20
C ALA A 210 27.55 21.94 -5.77
N TYR A 211 27.45 20.82 -6.48
CA TYR A 211 28.32 19.65 -6.29
C TYR A 211 28.83 19.17 -7.66
N ASN A 212 30.11 18.83 -7.71
CA ASN A 212 30.72 18.14 -8.84
C ASN A 212 31.37 16.85 -8.32
N LEU A 213 30.82 15.70 -8.73
CA LEU A 213 31.26 14.38 -8.31
C LEU A 213 32.26 13.75 -9.31
N THR A 214 32.51 14.40 -10.45
CA THR A 214 33.41 13.90 -11.51
C THR A 214 34.84 13.72 -10.99
N GLY A 215 35.39 12.53 -11.18
CA GLY A 215 36.76 12.18 -10.77
C GLY A 215 37.01 12.18 -9.26
N LYS A 216 35.96 12.25 -8.43
CA LYS A 216 36.09 12.33 -6.96
C LYS A 216 36.38 10.98 -6.29
N PHE A 217 35.96 9.88 -6.92
CA PHE A 217 36.00 8.54 -6.33
C PHE A 217 36.82 7.60 -7.22
N ASP A 218 37.89 7.05 -6.67
CA ASP A 218 38.88 6.26 -7.41
C ASP A 218 39.18 4.88 -6.77
N GLY A 219 38.39 4.48 -5.77
CA GLY A 219 38.48 3.18 -5.10
C GLY A 219 39.54 3.11 -4.00
N ARG A 220 40.18 4.22 -3.63
CA ARG A 220 41.22 4.21 -2.58
C ARG A 220 40.67 3.98 -1.17
N VAL A 221 39.39 4.24 -0.91
CA VAL A 221 38.82 4.11 0.45
C VAL A 221 38.35 2.68 0.70
N THR A 222 37.68 2.07 -0.27
CA THR A 222 37.01 0.76 -0.12
C THR A 222 37.56 -0.32 -1.06
N GLY A 223 38.36 0.05 -2.06
CA GLY A 223 38.69 -0.81 -3.19
C GLY A 223 37.68 -0.74 -4.34
N SER A 224 36.64 0.10 -4.23
CA SER A 224 35.57 0.29 -5.22
C SER A 224 35.24 1.78 -5.35
N SER A 225 35.30 2.36 -6.54
CA SER A 225 34.88 3.76 -6.75
C SER A 225 33.40 3.96 -6.46
N LYS A 226 32.59 2.92 -6.70
CA LYS A 226 31.16 2.89 -6.37
C LYS A 226 30.93 2.99 -4.86
N CYS A 227 31.60 2.16 -4.07
CA CYS A 227 31.42 2.17 -2.62
C CYS A 227 32.08 3.39 -1.96
N ASP A 228 33.20 3.91 -2.51
CA ASP A 228 33.77 5.19 -2.07
C ASP A 228 32.75 6.33 -2.18
N ALA A 229 31.95 6.37 -3.26
CA ALA A 229 30.92 7.37 -3.46
C ALA A 229 29.83 7.30 -2.38
N TYR A 230 29.37 6.10 -2.03
CA TYR A 230 28.37 5.91 -0.99
C TYR A 230 28.92 6.19 0.42
N MET A 231 30.16 5.80 0.72
CA MET A 231 30.78 6.12 2.01
C MET A 231 30.88 7.64 2.21
N TRP A 232 31.24 8.39 1.17
CA TRP A 232 31.18 9.85 1.20
C TRP A 232 29.75 10.36 1.41
N ALA A 233 28.77 9.80 0.70
CA ALA A 233 27.38 10.21 0.80
C ALA A 233 26.78 9.93 2.19
N ILE A 234 27.17 8.84 2.87
CA ILE A 234 26.78 8.58 4.27
C ILE A 234 27.22 9.73 5.18
N ASP A 235 28.47 10.17 5.05
CA ASP A 235 29.04 11.23 5.87
C ASP A 235 28.36 12.58 5.62
N GLU A 236 28.10 12.92 4.37
CA GLU A 236 27.58 14.24 3.99
C GLU A 236 26.08 14.37 4.04
N LEU A 237 25.34 13.26 3.90
CA LEU A 237 23.89 13.28 3.73
C LEU A 237 23.14 12.62 4.89
N ILE A 238 23.54 11.43 5.32
CA ILE A 238 22.84 10.73 6.42
C ILE A 238 23.32 11.28 7.77
N ARG A 239 24.63 11.28 8.04
CA ARG A 239 25.17 11.69 9.34
C ARG A 239 24.95 13.18 9.67
N THR A 240 24.87 14.03 8.66
CA THR A 240 24.52 15.46 8.81
C THR A 240 23.02 15.71 8.98
N GLY A 241 22.20 14.71 8.63
CA GLY A 241 20.74 14.81 8.56
C GLY A 241 20.19 15.61 7.38
N ALA A 242 20.97 15.78 6.31
CA ALA A 242 20.49 16.37 5.08
C ALA A 242 19.50 15.46 4.33
N CYS A 243 19.69 14.14 4.40
CA CYS A 243 18.71 13.14 4.03
C CYS A 243 17.92 12.67 5.27
N THR A 244 16.63 12.37 5.06
CA THR A 244 15.84 11.66 6.09
C THR A 244 16.37 10.23 6.24
N PRO A 245 16.45 9.69 7.47
CA PRO A 245 16.80 8.30 7.66
C PRO A 245 15.63 7.32 7.43
N HIS A 246 14.42 7.83 7.19
CA HIS A 246 13.19 7.03 7.11
C HIS A 246 12.85 6.55 5.69
N VAL A 247 13.43 7.15 4.65
CA VAL A 247 13.10 6.83 3.25
C VAL A 247 14.37 6.61 2.44
N HIS A 248 14.46 5.43 1.83
CA HIS A 248 15.57 5.02 0.98
C HIS A 248 15.06 4.60 -0.40
N GLY A 249 15.85 4.82 -1.44
CA GLY A 249 15.57 4.32 -2.79
C GLY A 249 16.58 3.25 -3.21
N TYR A 250 16.17 2.00 -3.31
CA TYR A 250 16.96 0.94 -3.97
C TYR A 250 16.60 0.90 -5.45
N MET A 251 17.35 1.66 -6.26
CA MET A 251 16.99 1.90 -7.66
C MET A 251 18.19 1.71 -8.58
N ILE A 252 17.94 1.46 -9.87
CA ILE A 252 19.02 1.24 -10.82
C ILE A 252 19.75 2.55 -11.15
N ASP A 253 21.09 2.54 -11.04
CA ASP A 253 21.93 3.70 -11.37
C ASP A 253 22.22 3.83 -12.89
N TYR A 254 23.10 4.76 -13.27
CA TYR A 254 23.44 5.06 -14.66
C TYR A 254 23.98 3.84 -15.45
N PHE A 255 24.41 2.76 -14.78
CA PHE A 255 24.89 1.53 -15.41
C PHE A 255 23.83 0.94 -16.35
N TRP A 256 22.55 1.18 -16.03
CA TRP A 256 21.42 0.76 -16.86
C TRP A 256 21.56 1.16 -18.33
N THR A 257 22.18 2.30 -18.66
CA THR A 257 22.33 2.74 -20.05
C THR A 257 23.14 1.74 -20.90
N GLY A 258 24.06 0.99 -20.28
CA GLY A 258 24.84 -0.05 -20.94
C GLY A 258 24.14 -1.41 -21.06
N VAL A 259 23.06 -1.64 -20.30
CA VAL A 259 22.32 -2.91 -20.24
C VAL A 259 20.82 -2.77 -20.52
N ALA A 260 20.43 -1.60 -21.04
CA ALA A 260 19.06 -1.17 -21.25
C ALA A 260 18.21 -2.12 -22.13
N SER A 261 18.84 -2.95 -22.96
CA SER A 261 18.19 -3.93 -23.84
C SER A 261 17.81 -5.24 -23.14
N LYS A 262 18.22 -5.45 -21.88
CA LYS A 262 17.90 -6.69 -21.14
C LYS A 262 16.43 -6.80 -20.73
N ALA A 263 15.70 -5.69 -20.65
CA ALA A 263 14.27 -5.64 -20.34
C ALA A 263 13.57 -4.56 -21.18
N PRO A 264 12.23 -4.60 -21.32
CA PRO A 264 11.46 -3.50 -21.91
C PRO A 264 11.70 -2.17 -21.18
N ARG A 265 11.56 -1.03 -21.88
CA ARG A 265 11.75 0.30 -21.30
C ARG A 265 11.06 0.49 -19.95
N LEU A 266 9.81 0.05 -19.79
CA LEU A 266 9.04 0.23 -18.55
C LEU A 266 9.44 -0.72 -17.40
N GLY A 267 10.39 -1.63 -17.62
CA GLY A 267 10.89 -2.52 -16.58
C GLY A 267 12.06 -1.94 -15.81
N ASN A 268 12.05 -0.64 -15.46
CA ASN A 268 13.11 0.00 -14.69
C ASN A 268 12.54 0.98 -13.65
N THR A 269 13.31 1.26 -12.61
CA THR A 269 12.91 2.09 -11.47
C THR A 269 13.20 3.59 -11.61
N ILE A 270 13.80 4.08 -12.70
CA ILE A 270 14.24 5.49 -12.86
C ILE A 270 13.08 6.50 -12.69
N PRO A 271 11.87 6.28 -13.24
CA PRO A 271 10.75 7.21 -13.04
C PRO A 271 10.30 7.36 -11.58
N ASN A 272 10.57 6.36 -10.73
CA ASN A 272 10.14 6.31 -9.33
C ASN A 272 10.95 7.22 -8.40
N GLN A 273 12.06 7.79 -8.90
CA GLN A 273 12.97 8.60 -8.08
C GLN A 273 12.27 9.86 -7.51
N ASP A 274 11.18 10.32 -8.11
CA ASP A 274 10.45 11.51 -7.69
C ASP A 274 9.97 11.44 -6.23
N TYR A 275 9.44 10.30 -5.79
CA TYR A 275 8.97 10.12 -4.42
C TYR A 275 10.09 10.22 -3.39
N VAL A 276 11.19 9.51 -3.62
CA VAL A 276 12.34 9.50 -2.69
C VAL A 276 12.98 10.91 -2.66
N ILE A 277 13.03 11.63 -3.79
CA ILE A 277 13.47 13.04 -3.84
C ILE A 277 12.51 13.96 -3.07
N ALA A 278 11.20 13.77 -3.21
CA ALA A 278 10.19 14.53 -2.46
C ALA A 278 10.38 14.33 -0.96
N ARG A 279 10.63 13.11 -0.51
CA ARG A 279 10.88 12.78 0.90
C ARG A 279 12.28 13.09 1.40
N ARG A 280 13.16 13.67 0.57
CA ARG A 280 14.58 13.92 0.90
C ARG A 280 15.32 12.64 1.31
N GLY A 281 14.98 11.52 0.69
CA GLY A 281 15.53 10.21 0.99
C GLY A 281 16.93 9.98 0.43
N PHE A 282 17.50 8.83 0.77
CA PHE A 282 18.84 8.41 0.35
C PHE A 282 18.79 7.26 -0.66
N PHE A 283 19.46 7.42 -1.80
CA PHE A 283 19.47 6.42 -2.87
C PHE A 283 20.71 5.54 -2.83
N TRP A 284 20.54 4.28 -3.21
CA TRP A 284 21.62 3.31 -3.35
C TRP A 284 21.28 2.19 -4.35
N ASP A 285 22.32 1.53 -4.83
CA ASP A 285 22.27 0.39 -5.76
C ASP A 285 23.45 -0.52 -5.43
N LEU A 286 23.24 -1.57 -4.62
CA LEU A 286 24.31 -2.38 -4.02
C LEU A 286 23.92 -3.86 -3.99
N ASP A 287 24.88 -4.73 -4.28
CA ASP A 287 24.75 -6.17 -4.10
C ASP A 287 24.68 -6.56 -2.61
N VAL A 288 23.85 -7.55 -2.32
CA VAL A 288 23.56 -8.02 -0.95
C VAL A 288 24.39 -9.25 -0.56
N TRP A 289 25.20 -9.76 -1.48
CA TRP A 289 26.03 -10.94 -1.29
C TRP A 289 27.47 -10.60 -0.90
N GLN A 290 28.04 -11.36 0.03
CA GLN A 290 29.45 -11.22 0.44
C GLN A 290 30.40 -12.06 -0.42
N ASP A 291 29.87 -13.03 -1.16
CA ASP A 291 30.62 -14.13 -1.74
C ASP A 291 30.64 -14.11 -3.28
N GLN A 292 30.25 -12.96 -3.86
CA GLN A 292 30.39 -12.62 -5.28
C GLN A 292 30.79 -11.14 -5.41
N ALA A 293 31.40 -10.79 -6.54
CA ALA A 293 31.53 -9.40 -6.97
C ALA A 293 30.37 -9.11 -7.94
N PRO A 294 29.79 -7.89 -7.91
CA PRO A 294 28.68 -7.56 -8.78
C PRO A 294 29.12 -7.32 -10.22
N ASN A 295 28.17 -7.42 -11.14
CA ASN A 295 28.43 -7.24 -12.57
C ASN A 295 28.70 -5.79 -13.00
N ASP A 296 28.37 -4.81 -12.16
CA ASP A 296 28.62 -3.39 -12.40
C ASP A 296 29.94 -2.88 -11.79
N ASP A 297 30.57 -3.67 -10.93
CA ASP A 297 31.93 -3.45 -10.40
C ASP A 297 32.64 -4.79 -10.13
N PRO A 298 33.00 -5.54 -11.18
CA PRO A 298 33.47 -6.93 -11.08
C PRO A 298 34.88 -7.08 -10.47
N HIS A 299 35.56 -5.96 -10.19
CA HIS A 299 36.92 -5.94 -9.67
C HIS A 299 36.99 -5.47 -8.22
N GLN A 300 35.86 -5.11 -7.60
CA GLN A 300 35.84 -4.78 -6.17
C GLN A 300 36.28 -5.97 -5.30
N PRO A 301 36.83 -5.71 -4.10
CA PRO A 301 37.01 -6.76 -3.11
C PRO A 301 35.65 -7.41 -2.74
N LEU A 302 35.63 -8.73 -2.53
CA LEU A 302 34.41 -9.47 -2.21
C LEU A 302 33.70 -8.90 -0.97
N GLY A 303 32.38 -8.71 -1.09
CA GLY A 303 31.51 -8.18 -0.04
C GLY A 303 31.57 -6.67 0.19
N THR A 304 32.26 -5.90 -0.65
CA THR A 304 32.37 -4.45 -0.48
C THR A 304 31.00 -3.75 -0.62
N ASP A 305 30.17 -4.13 -1.60
CA ASP A 305 28.78 -3.66 -1.72
C ASP A 305 27.95 -3.98 -0.46
N TYR A 306 27.98 -5.24 0.00
CA TYR A 306 27.26 -5.68 1.20
C TYR A 306 27.66 -4.87 2.44
N HIS A 307 28.97 -4.69 2.67
CA HIS A 307 29.46 -3.92 3.82
C HIS A 307 29.06 -2.45 3.74
N THR A 308 29.00 -1.89 2.52
CA THR A 308 28.54 -0.52 2.28
C THR A 308 27.03 -0.39 2.57
N LEU A 309 26.21 -1.37 2.15
CA LEU A 309 24.78 -1.40 2.47
C LEU A 309 24.56 -1.46 4.00
N VAL A 310 25.31 -2.32 4.69
CA VAL A 310 25.29 -2.39 6.16
C VAL A 310 25.69 -1.06 6.79
N ALA A 311 26.66 -0.33 6.22
CA ALA A 311 27.06 0.98 6.71
C ALA A 311 25.96 2.04 6.52
N ILE A 312 25.28 2.04 5.37
CA ILE A 312 24.12 2.89 5.08
C ILE A 312 23.02 2.64 6.12
N MET A 313 22.59 1.39 6.28
CA MET A 313 21.49 1.03 7.19
C MET A 313 21.81 1.33 8.66
N ASN A 314 23.07 1.14 9.06
CA ASN A 314 23.54 1.54 10.39
C ASN A 314 23.51 3.06 10.58
N ALA A 315 23.95 3.84 9.59
CA ALA A 315 23.94 5.29 9.69
C ALA A 315 22.51 5.84 9.84
N SER A 316 21.56 5.33 9.07
CA SER A 316 20.15 5.73 9.16
C SER A 316 19.53 5.35 10.52
N ASN A 317 19.76 4.12 11.00
CA ASN A 317 19.28 3.72 12.34
C ASN A 317 19.90 4.54 13.47
N ALA A 318 21.21 4.80 13.40
CA ALA A 318 21.89 5.64 14.38
C ALA A 318 21.32 7.07 14.39
N GLN A 319 21.06 7.64 13.20
CA GLN A 319 20.46 8.96 13.06
C GLN A 319 19.03 9.00 13.61
N MET A 320 18.17 8.02 13.29
CA MET A 320 16.81 7.92 13.85
C MET A 320 16.85 7.88 15.38
N THR A 321 17.75 7.07 15.93
CA THR A 321 17.91 6.91 17.38
C THR A 321 18.39 8.21 18.04
N ALA A 322 19.42 8.84 17.47
CA ALA A 322 20.02 10.07 18.01
C ALA A 322 19.07 11.27 17.98
N THR A 323 18.23 11.37 16.96
CA THR A 323 17.28 12.47 16.78
C THR A 323 15.93 12.21 17.44
N GLN A 324 15.67 10.98 17.90
CA GLN A 324 14.33 10.49 18.25
C GLN A 324 13.30 10.81 17.15
N SER A 325 13.75 10.87 15.90
CA SER A 325 12.90 11.22 14.77
C SER A 325 11.81 10.18 14.61
N LYS A 326 10.57 10.66 14.52
CA LYS A 326 9.38 9.89 14.17
C LYS A 326 8.67 10.65 13.08
N ASP A 327 8.42 10.00 11.95
CA ASP A 327 7.50 10.48 10.93
C ASP A 327 6.33 9.48 10.80
N GLU A 328 5.61 9.54 9.68
CA GLU A 328 4.53 8.60 9.35
C GLU A 328 4.96 7.11 9.35
N HIS A 329 6.25 6.81 9.23
CA HIS A 329 6.84 5.46 9.26
C HIS A 329 7.24 5.01 10.69
N GLY A 330 7.08 5.87 11.70
CA GLY A 330 7.47 5.57 13.07
C GLY A 330 8.99 5.42 13.25
N HIS A 331 9.45 4.21 13.60
CA HIS A 331 10.89 3.86 13.72
C HIS A 331 11.26 2.77 12.69
N MET A 332 10.65 2.83 11.51
CA MET A 332 10.91 1.94 10.38
C MET A 332 11.49 2.73 9.19
N ILE A 333 12.33 2.08 8.39
CA ILE A 333 12.87 2.62 7.14
C ILE A 333 12.04 2.06 5.97
N HIS A 334 11.42 2.94 5.21
CA HIS A 334 10.74 2.61 3.96
C HIS A 334 11.76 2.55 2.83
N VAL A 335 12.00 1.36 2.29
CA VAL A 335 12.86 1.16 1.12
C VAL A 335 11.98 1.03 -0.11
N VAL A 336 12.02 2.05 -0.98
CA VAL A 336 11.30 2.07 -2.26
C VAL A 336 12.20 1.48 -3.34
N GLY A 337 11.68 0.52 -4.09
CA GLY A 337 12.42 -0.16 -5.15
C GLY A 337 12.84 -1.57 -4.76
N PHE A 338 13.60 -2.23 -5.63
CA PHE A 338 13.86 -3.65 -5.50
C PHE A 338 15.18 -4.08 -6.14
N VAL A 339 15.53 -5.36 -5.95
CA VAL A 339 16.66 -5.96 -6.67
C VAL A 339 16.39 -5.85 -8.18
N PRO A 340 17.28 -5.20 -8.96
CA PRO A 340 17.05 -4.98 -10.39
C PRO A 340 17.32 -6.26 -11.19
N TRP A 341 16.44 -7.26 -11.06
CA TRP A 341 16.59 -8.62 -11.61
C TRP A 341 16.91 -8.67 -13.10
N ALA A 342 16.41 -7.72 -13.89
CA ALA A 342 16.72 -7.72 -15.32
C ALA A 342 18.14 -7.23 -15.64
N PHE A 343 18.81 -6.52 -14.71
CA PHE A 343 19.99 -5.71 -15.00
C PHE A 343 21.23 -6.08 -14.18
N LYS A 344 21.10 -6.19 -12.84
CA LYS A 344 22.23 -6.39 -11.91
C LYS A 344 22.01 -7.51 -10.88
N TYR A 345 23.12 -7.99 -10.34
CA TYR A 345 23.26 -8.88 -9.15
C TYR A 345 22.64 -10.29 -9.21
N VAL A 346 21.94 -10.62 -10.28
CA VAL A 346 21.31 -11.94 -10.47
C VAL A 346 21.90 -12.68 -11.66
N ASN A 347 21.83 -14.01 -11.60
CA ASN A 347 22.40 -14.93 -12.59
C ASN A 347 23.92 -14.90 -12.69
N GLU A 348 24.59 -14.27 -11.73
CA GLU A 348 26.01 -14.44 -11.47
C GLU A 348 26.20 -15.73 -10.66
N LYS A 349 26.31 -15.63 -9.32
CA LYS A 349 26.32 -16.80 -8.43
C LYS A 349 24.92 -17.14 -7.91
N HIS A 350 24.10 -16.11 -7.67
CA HIS A 350 22.78 -16.23 -7.04
C HIS A 350 21.65 -15.84 -8.00
N GLN A 351 20.49 -16.47 -7.84
CA GLN A 351 19.29 -16.24 -8.66
C GLN A 351 18.41 -15.13 -8.08
N GLY A 352 17.46 -14.61 -8.85
CA GLY A 352 16.62 -13.47 -8.46
C GLY A 352 15.93 -13.60 -7.11
N VAL A 353 15.18 -14.68 -6.89
CA VAL A 353 14.46 -14.94 -5.63
C VAL A 353 15.43 -15.10 -4.45
N ALA A 354 16.58 -15.75 -4.65
CA ALA A 354 17.58 -15.87 -3.58
C ALA A 354 18.14 -14.49 -3.21
N THR A 355 18.44 -13.63 -4.20
CA THR A 355 18.93 -12.27 -3.95
C THR A 355 17.87 -11.39 -3.30
N GLU A 356 16.59 -11.54 -3.67
CA GLU A 356 15.46 -10.90 -2.99
C GLU A 356 15.42 -11.29 -1.51
N TRP A 357 15.37 -12.59 -1.20
CA TRP A 357 15.26 -13.06 0.17
C TRP A 357 16.44 -12.62 1.01
N LYS A 358 17.64 -12.63 0.42
CA LYS A 358 18.83 -12.13 1.08
C LYS A 358 18.74 -10.63 1.38
N MET A 359 18.25 -9.85 0.41
CA MET A 359 18.04 -8.41 0.55
C MET A 359 17.07 -8.11 1.69
N VAL A 360 15.90 -8.74 1.70
CA VAL A 360 14.88 -8.51 2.71
C VAL A 360 15.34 -8.96 4.10
N GLN A 361 16.08 -10.07 4.21
CA GLN A 361 16.71 -10.49 5.46
C GLN A 361 17.65 -9.41 6.00
N VAL A 362 18.52 -8.86 5.16
CA VAL A 362 19.47 -7.82 5.58
C VAL A 362 18.70 -6.56 6.02
N LEU A 363 17.76 -6.07 5.21
CA LEU A 363 16.99 -4.86 5.51
C LEU A 363 16.15 -4.99 6.79
N SER A 364 15.46 -6.12 6.97
CA SER A 364 14.61 -6.38 8.15
C SER A 364 15.43 -6.35 9.45
N ALA A 365 16.72 -6.71 9.41
CA ALA A 365 17.61 -6.61 10.55
C ALA A 365 17.84 -5.17 11.04
N TYR A 366 17.54 -4.17 10.20
CA TYR A 366 17.74 -2.75 10.43
C TYR A 366 16.42 -1.96 10.49
N ASN A 367 15.32 -2.62 10.85
CA ASN A 367 13.97 -2.01 10.89
C ASN A 367 13.54 -1.45 9.53
N ALA A 368 13.99 -2.06 8.42
CA ALA A 368 13.58 -1.64 7.10
C ALA A 368 12.57 -2.63 6.51
N PHE A 369 11.59 -2.12 5.78
CA PHE A 369 10.66 -2.87 4.95
C PHE A 369 10.75 -2.35 3.51
N VAL A 370 10.25 -3.15 2.57
CA VAL A 370 10.37 -2.91 1.14
C VAL A 370 9.00 -2.64 0.53
N ASP A 371 8.91 -1.58 -0.27
CA ASP A 371 7.87 -1.37 -1.29
C ASP A 371 8.49 -1.86 -2.60
N ALA A 372 8.13 -3.09 -2.96
CA ALA A 372 8.95 -4.00 -3.74
C ALA A 372 8.71 -3.85 -5.25
N ASP A 373 9.13 -2.72 -5.83
CA ASP A 373 9.04 -2.47 -7.29
C ASP A 373 9.91 -3.47 -8.08
N ALA A 374 9.46 -4.72 -8.16
CA ALA A 374 10.13 -5.87 -8.72
C ALA A 374 9.83 -6.03 -10.22
N CYS A 375 10.70 -6.76 -10.91
CA CYS A 375 10.82 -6.68 -12.36
C CYS A 375 9.53 -6.63 -13.14
N CYS A 376 9.64 -5.75 -14.13
CA CYS A 376 8.99 -5.76 -15.42
C CYS A 376 7.66 -4.99 -15.44
N ILE A 377 7.22 -4.51 -14.28
CA ILE A 377 6.11 -3.57 -14.07
C ILE A 377 6.49 -2.50 -13.03
N GLU A 378 7.78 -2.18 -12.96
CA GLU A 378 8.42 -1.31 -11.96
C GLU A 378 8.28 0.18 -12.25
N ALA A 379 8.03 0.59 -13.50
CA ALA A 379 7.97 2.00 -13.83
C ALA A 379 6.69 2.64 -13.29
N MET A 380 6.85 3.61 -12.39
CA MET A 380 5.79 4.49 -11.93
C MET A 380 6.33 5.92 -11.87
N ALA A 381 5.68 6.81 -12.60
CA ALA A 381 5.89 8.25 -12.49
C ALA A 381 4.87 8.85 -11.52
N ASN A 382 5.05 10.12 -11.14
CA ASN A 382 4.09 10.92 -10.38
C ASN A 382 3.86 10.47 -8.92
N ALA A 383 4.67 9.60 -8.34
CA ALA A 383 4.49 9.19 -6.95
C ALA A 383 4.59 10.39 -5.98
N ALA A 384 5.45 11.37 -6.26
CA ALA A 384 5.49 12.63 -5.51
C ALA A 384 4.18 13.42 -5.65
N PHE A 385 3.62 13.53 -6.86
CA PHE A 385 2.33 14.17 -7.10
C PHE A 385 1.20 13.46 -6.35
N TYR A 386 1.11 12.15 -6.49
CA TYR A 386 0.06 11.33 -5.88
C TYR A 386 0.12 11.35 -4.36
N SER A 387 1.31 11.36 -3.75
CA SER A 387 1.47 11.39 -2.29
C SER A 387 0.85 12.61 -1.60
N THR A 388 0.54 13.67 -2.34
CA THR A 388 -0.14 14.87 -1.83
C THR A 388 -1.67 14.76 -1.84
N LEU A 389 -2.22 13.73 -2.48
CA LEU A 389 -3.67 13.56 -2.60
C LEU A 389 -4.24 13.02 -1.28
N PRO A 390 -5.16 13.74 -0.63
CA PRO A 390 -5.71 13.32 0.64
C PRO A 390 -6.54 12.05 0.48
N LEU A 391 -6.53 11.23 1.53
CA LEU A 391 -7.44 10.11 1.73
C LEU A 391 -8.30 10.37 2.98
N PRO A 392 -9.51 9.79 3.04
CA PRO A 392 -10.24 9.66 4.29
C PRO A 392 -9.37 9.10 5.41
N SER A 393 -9.57 9.62 6.63
CA SER A 393 -8.88 9.16 7.85
C SER A 393 -9.20 7.71 8.20
N ARG A 394 -10.34 7.21 7.74
CA ARG A 394 -10.81 5.85 7.96
C ARG A 394 -11.77 5.45 6.85
N PHE A 395 -11.54 4.26 6.30
CA PHE A 395 -12.44 3.50 5.46
C PHE A 395 -13.05 2.36 6.26
N VAL A 396 -14.21 1.89 5.82
CA VAL A 396 -14.91 0.74 6.40
C VAL A 396 -15.22 -0.25 5.29
N GLN A 397 -14.67 -1.46 5.43
CA GLN A 397 -14.93 -2.54 4.50
C GLN A 397 -16.32 -3.15 4.74
N GLN A 398 -16.74 -4.05 3.86
CA GLN A 398 -18.01 -4.74 4.06
C GLN A 398 -17.98 -5.55 5.37
N PRO A 399 -19.04 -5.53 6.18
CA PRO A 399 -19.11 -6.36 7.36
C PRO A 399 -18.92 -7.86 7.02
N PRO A 400 -18.27 -8.67 7.88
CA PRO A 400 -18.23 -10.11 7.70
C PRO A 400 -19.63 -10.73 7.83
N LEU A 401 -19.80 -11.96 7.34
CA LEU A 401 -21.07 -12.68 7.51
C LEU A 401 -21.38 -12.93 9.00
N SER A 402 -22.61 -12.62 9.41
CA SER A 402 -23.08 -12.92 10.77
C SER A 402 -23.33 -14.41 10.96
N LEU A 403 -23.44 -14.87 12.21
CA LEU A 403 -23.76 -16.26 12.53
C LEU A 403 -25.06 -16.74 11.83
N PRO A 404 -26.19 -15.98 11.84
CA PRO A 404 -27.38 -16.36 11.06
C PRO A 404 -27.12 -16.54 9.56
N GLN A 405 -26.26 -15.71 8.96
CA GLN A 405 -25.90 -15.81 7.54
C GLN A 405 -24.99 -17.02 7.26
N LEU A 406 -24.05 -17.33 8.17
CA LEU A 406 -23.23 -18.53 8.10
C LEU A 406 -24.08 -19.81 8.22
N GLN A 407 -25.09 -19.78 9.08
CA GLN A 407 -26.07 -20.86 9.23
C GLN A 407 -26.96 -21.02 7.99
N SER A 408 -27.45 -19.92 7.41
CA SER A 408 -28.28 -19.97 6.20
C SER A 408 -27.51 -20.48 4.98
N LYS A 409 -26.19 -20.26 4.93
CA LYS A 409 -25.29 -20.84 3.91
C LYS A 409 -24.92 -22.30 4.18
N GLY A 410 -25.31 -22.85 5.33
CA GLY A 410 -24.99 -24.21 5.73
C GLY A 410 -23.49 -24.42 6.03
N TYR A 411 -22.79 -23.36 6.45
CA TYR A 411 -21.40 -23.45 6.90
C TYR A 411 -21.31 -23.75 8.40
N VAL A 412 -22.33 -23.35 9.16
CA VAL A 412 -22.42 -23.56 10.59
C VAL A 412 -23.77 -24.21 10.93
N GLN A 413 -23.75 -25.22 11.80
CA GLN A 413 -24.97 -25.89 12.26
C GLN A 413 -25.75 -24.99 13.24
N ALA A 414 -27.05 -24.81 13.00
CA ALA A 414 -27.88 -23.89 13.79
C ALA A 414 -27.93 -24.20 15.30
N LYS A 415 -27.97 -25.48 15.68
CA LYS A 415 -28.12 -25.91 17.08
C LYS A 415 -26.80 -25.96 17.85
N THR A 416 -25.77 -26.54 17.24
CA THR A 416 -24.50 -26.83 17.91
C THR A 416 -23.46 -25.74 17.68
N ARG A 417 -23.70 -24.83 16.72
CA ARG A 417 -22.69 -23.89 16.19
C ARG A 417 -21.43 -24.57 15.64
N ALA A 418 -21.48 -25.88 15.41
CA ALA A 418 -20.37 -26.62 14.83
C ALA A 418 -20.22 -26.26 13.34
N VAL A 419 -18.97 -26.08 12.89
CA VAL A 419 -18.65 -25.88 11.48
C VAL A 419 -18.94 -27.17 10.70
N VAL A 420 -19.63 -27.04 9.58
CA VAL A 420 -20.01 -28.18 8.72
C VAL A 420 -18.75 -28.74 8.04
N PRO A 421 -18.46 -30.05 8.12
CA PRO A 421 -17.27 -30.65 7.50
C PRO A 421 -17.29 -30.52 5.98
N ARG A 422 -16.44 -29.63 5.45
CA ARG A 422 -16.20 -29.35 4.04
C ARG A 422 -14.77 -28.88 3.86
N MET A 423 -14.31 -28.79 2.61
CA MET A 423 -13.15 -27.99 2.24
C MET A 423 -13.56 -26.53 2.05
N TYR A 424 -13.10 -25.65 2.93
CA TYR A 424 -13.26 -24.20 2.79
C TYR A 424 -12.00 -23.62 2.16
N ILE A 425 -12.16 -22.86 1.09
CA ILE A 425 -11.05 -22.23 0.39
C ILE A 425 -11.25 -20.72 0.28
N SER A 426 -10.15 -19.97 0.38
CA SER A 426 -10.10 -18.55 0.04
C SER A 426 -8.95 -18.26 -0.92
N PHE A 427 -9.07 -17.14 -1.65
CA PHE A 427 -8.09 -16.73 -2.64
C PHE A 427 -7.36 -15.47 -2.18
N TYR A 428 -6.03 -15.56 -2.16
CA TYR A 428 -5.12 -14.41 -2.13
C TYR A 428 -4.91 -13.97 -3.58
N VAL A 429 -5.34 -12.75 -3.90
CA VAL A 429 -5.38 -12.19 -5.25
C VAL A 429 -4.49 -10.98 -5.36
N GLY A 430 -3.65 -10.95 -6.39
CA GLY A 430 -2.80 -9.79 -6.66
C GLY A 430 -1.36 -10.20 -6.51
N ASP A 431 -0.86 -10.19 -5.26
CA ASP A 431 0.55 -9.94 -4.94
C ASP A 431 0.84 -8.44 -5.21
N TYR A 432 0.15 -7.55 -4.49
CA TYR A 432 0.39 -6.10 -4.59
C TYR A 432 1.15 -5.61 -3.35
N ASP A 433 2.46 -5.87 -3.36
CA ASP A 433 3.52 -5.47 -2.43
C ASP A 433 4.34 -4.27 -2.96
N SER A 434 3.91 -3.73 -4.11
CA SER A 434 4.54 -2.59 -4.79
C SER A 434 3.53 -1.54 -5.25
N ALA A 435 3.84 -0.27 -4.99
CA ALA A 435 3.02 0.83 -5.47
C ALA A 435 3.04 0.90 -7.01
N ALA A 436 4.17 0.57 -7.64
CA ALA A 436 4.26 0.47 -9.09
C ALA A 436 3.39 -0.65 -9.67
N TRP A 437 3.32 -1.80 -8.99
CA TRP A 437 2.45 -2.91 -9.39
C TRP A 437 0.96 -2.53 -9.24
N VAL A 438 0.58 -1.89 -8.14
CA VAL A 438 -0.79 -1.36 -7.96
C VAL A 438 -1.13 -0.36 -9.06
N TYR A 439 -0.23 0.59 -9.32
CA TYR A 439 -0.38 1.63 -10.33
C TYR A 439 -0.57 1.04 -11.74
N ASN A 440 0.24 0.06 -12.13
CA ASN A 440 0.19 -0.53 -13.47
C ASN A 440 -0.93 -1.58 -13.64
N GLU A 441 -1.20 -2.41 -12.62
CA GLU A 441 -1.93 -3.67 -12.81
C GLU A 441 -3.30 -3.71 -12.12
N LEU A 442 -3.51 -2.96 -11.03
CA LEU A 442 -4.74 -3.08 -10.22
C LEU A 442 -5.98 -2.71 -11.03
N LYS A 443 -5.95 -1.56 -11.73
CA LYS A 443 -7.14 -1.00 -12.38
C LYS A 443 -7.78 -1.97 -13.36
N ALA A 444 -6.98 -2.58 -14.23
CA ALA A 444 -7.48 -3.52 -15.24
C ALA A 444 -8.15 -4.76 -14.63
N ARG A 445 -7.62 -5.26 -13.50
CA ARG A 445 -8.18 -6.42 -12.78
C ARG A 445 -9.39 -6.04 -11.96
N TRP A 446 -9.37 -4.86 -11.36
CA TRP A 446 -10.49 -4.31 -10.61
C TRP A 446 -11.70 -4.02 -11.50
N ASP A 447 -11.46 -3.55 -12.72
CA ASP A 447 -12.51 -3.22 -13.69
C ASP A 447 -12.99 -4.45 -14.51
N ASP A 448 -12.51 -5.65 -14.22
CA ASP A 448 -12.97 -6.89 -14.87
C ASP A 448 -14.48 -7.11 -14.62
N GLY A 449 -15.24 -7.32 -15.70
CA GLY A 449 -16.70 -7.44 -15.66
C GLY A 449 -17.24 -8.67 -14.89
N ASN A 450 -16.38 -9.61 -14.50
CA ASN A 450 -16.72 -10.73 -13.62
C ASN A 450 -16.37 -10.48 -12.15
N ARG A 451 -15.79 -9.33 -11.77
CA ARG A 451 -15.60 -8.96 -10.36
C ARG A 451 -16.94 -8.99 -9.62
N GLY A 452 -16.92 -9.46 -8.37
CA GLY A 452 -18.13 -9.66 -7.57
C GLY A 452 -18.77 -11.05 -7.71
N SER A 453 -18.42 -11.84 -8.74
CA SER A 453 -19.01 -13.17 -8.97
C SER A 453 -18.46 -14.29 -8.08
N VAL A 454 -17.28 -14.09 -7.51
CA VAL A 454 -16.60 -15.00 -6.58
C VAL A 454 -15.97 -14.19 -5.45
N PRO A 455 -15.94 -14.69 -4.20
CA PRO A 455 -15.24 -14.04 -3.10
C PRO A 455 -13.73 -13.99 -3.34
N LEU A 456 -13.14 -12.79 -3.32
CA LEU A 456 -11.70 -12.55 -3.54
C LEU A 456 -11.11 -11.72 -2.39
N GLY A 457 -9.98 -12.19 -1.85
CA GLY A 457 -9.11 -11.41 -0.97
C GLY A 457 -8.06 -10.68 -1.80
N TRP A 458 -8.28 -9.40 -2.09
CA TRP A 458 -7.35 -8.53 -2.79
C TRP A 458 -6.21 -8.15 -1.84
N ALA A 459 -5.03 -8.71 -2.08
CA ALA A 459 -3.84 -8.53 -1.26
C ALA A 459 -3.09 -7.28 -1.69
N VAL A 460 -3.36 -6.16 -1.02
CA VAL A 460 -2.78 -4.84 -1.28
C VAL A 460 -2.20 -4.32 0.02
N ASP A 461 -0.89 -4.11 0.06
CA ASP A 461 -0.21 -3.59 1.24
C ASP A 461 -0.54 -2.11 1.47
N ALA A 462 -0.83 -1.75 2.72
CA ALA A 462 -1.52 -0.52 3.06
C ALA A 462 -0.65 0.74 2.94
N GLU A 463 0.65 0.61 3.17
CA GLU A 463 1.67 1.65 3.02
C GLU A 463 1.87 2.10 1.57
N LEU A 464 1.48 1.27 0.59
CA LEU A 464 1.48 1.66 -0.82
C LEU A 464 0.60 2.89 -1.07
N SER A 465 -0.34 3.18 -0.16
CA SER A 465 -1.14 4.41 -0.16
C SER A 465 -0.33 5.69 -0.01
N TRP A 466 0.92 5.62 0.47
CA TRP A 466 1.81 6.77 0.56
C TRP A 466 2.38 7.22 -0.79
N ARG A 467 2.54 6.28 -1.73
CA ARG A 467 2.97 6.57 -3.10
C ARG A 467 1.83 6.63 -4.08
N PHE A 468 0.80 5.80 -3.89
CA PHE A 468 -0.34 5.71 -4.80
C PHE A 468 -1.71 5.66 -4.09
N PRO A 469 -2.10 6.74 -3.38
CA PRO A 469 -3.41 6.82 -2.77
C PRO A 469 -4.62 6.66 -3.73
N PRO A 470 -4.56 7.00 -5.05
CA PRO A 470 -5.71 6.82 -5.94
C PRO A 470 -6.26 5.39 -5.98
N ALA A 471 -5.41 4.37 -5.89
CA ALA A 471 -5.84 2.99 -5.90
C ALA A 471 -6.76 2.63 -4.72
N PHE A 472 -6.45 3.13 -3.53
CA PHE A 472 -7.23 2.86 -2.32
C PHE A 472 -8.60 3.53 -2.38
N MET A 473 -8.64 4.80 -2.78
CA MET A 473 -9.89 5.52 -2.98
C MET A 473 -10.77 4.84 -4.05
N TYR A 474 -10.15 4.39 -5.15
CA TYR A 474 -10.86 3.71 -6.24
C TYR A 474 -11.44 2.36 -5.80
N ALA A 475 -10.61 1.52 -5.15
CA ALA A 475 -10.99 0.19 -4.72
C ALA A 475 -12.02 0.23 -3.59
N LEU A 476 -11.72 0.92 -2.48
CA LEU A 476 -12.61 0.98 -1.31
C LEU A 476 -13.89 1.77 -1.59
N GLY A 477 -13.86 2.72 -2.53
CA GLY A 477 -15.06 3.40 -3.02
C GLY A 477 -16.01 2.53 -3.85
N SER A 478 -15.58 1.33 -4.29
CA SER A 478 -16.33 0.49 -5.24
C SER A 478 -16.32 -1.02 -4.93
N THR A 479 -16.01 -1.41 -3.69
CA THR A 479 -16.05 -2.83 -3.25
C THR A 479 -17.45 -3.43 -3.39
N THR A 480 -17.56 -4.64 -3.94
CA THR A 480 -18.76 -5.46 -3.88
C THR A 480 -18.82 -6.25 -2.55
N ALA A 481 -19.89 -7.01 -2.32
CA ALA A 481 -19.98 -7.93 -1.18
C ALA A 481 -18.97 -9.11 -1.26
N SER A 482 -18.36 -9.34 -2.43
CA SER A 482 -17.39 -10.41 -2.66
C SER A 482 -15.95 -9.90 -2.66
N ASP A 483 -15.73 -8.60 -2.52
CA ASP A 483 -14.38 -8.02 -2.45
C ASP A 483 -13.99 -7.80 -0.99
N ARG A 484 -12.80 -8.30 -0.64
CA ARG A 484 -12.15 -8.00 0.63
C ARG A 484 -10.74 -7.52 0.35
N LEU A 485 -10.39 -6.32 0.79
CA LEU A 485 -9.00 -5.92 0.85
C LEU A 485 -8.36 -6.56 2.09
N ILE A 486 -7.24 -7.22 1.86
CA ILE A 486 -6.33 -7.76 2.87
C ILE A 486 -4.94 -7.21 2.57
N SER A 487 -4.02 -7.26 3.52
CA SER A 487 -2.62 -6.96 3.22
C SER A 487 -1.99 -8.13 2.46
N GLY A 488 -1.04 -7.84 1.57
CA GLY A 488 -0.10 -8.78 0.98
C GLY A 488 1.01 -9.18 1.96
N ASP A 489 2.26 -9.00 1.55
CA ASP A 489 3.46 -9.38 2.29
C ASP A 489 4.20 -8.20 2.93
N SER A 490 4.63 -8.26 4.19
CA SER A 490 4.17 -9.12 5.27
C SER A 490 3.41 -8.27 6.28
N GLY A 491 2.50 -7.40 5.83
CA GLY A 491 1.84 -6.39 6.65
C GLY A 491 1.74 -5.08 5.88
N ALA A 492 2.05 -3.95 6.51
CA ALA A 492 2.25 -2.69 5.83
C ALA A 492 3.69 -2.63 5.27
N GLY A 493 3.99 -3.53 4.32
CA GLY A 493 5.25 -3.61 3.59
C GLY A 493 6.01 -4.92 3.78
N TYR A 494 6.88 -5.22 2.82
CA TYR A 494 7.59 -6.49 2.76
C TYR A 494 8.82 -6.48 3.69
N LEU A 495 8.79 -7.32 4.72
CA LEU A 495 9.93 -7.68 5.54
C LEU A 495 9.88 -9.16 5.95
N ASN A 496 10.95 -9.68 6.53
CA ASN A 496 10.95 -11.02 7.13
C ASN A 496 10.63 -10.94 8.63
N PRO A 497 9.46 -11.41 9.10
CA PRO A 497 9.01 -11.15 10.48
C PRO A 497 9.93 -11.70 11.56
N THR A 498 10.51 -12.89 11.35
CA THR A 498 11.42 -13.50 12.33
C THR A 498 12.70 -12.67 12.51
N GLN A 499 13.11 -11.94 11.48
CA GLN A 499 14.31 -11.08 11.49
C GLN A 499 14.16 -9.81 12.34
N LEU A 500 12.93 -9.50 12.80
CA LEU A 500 12.66 -8.44 13.77
C LEU A 500 12.91 -8.88 15.23
N LEU A 501 13.15 -10.18 15.46
CA LEU A 501 13.38 -10.76 16.78
C LEU A 501 14.84 -11.20 16.94
N PRO A 502 15.43 -11.13 18.15
CA PRO A 502 16.79 -11.60 18.38
C PRO A 502 16.96 -13.12 18.10
N PRO A 503 18.09 -13.56 17.51
CA PRO A 503 19.21 -12.76 17.02
C PRO A 503 18.93 -12.13 15.65
N ARG A 504 19.20 -10.83 15.51
CA ARG A 504 18.89 -10.04 14.30
C ARG A 504 20.06 -9.93 13.32
N SER A 505 20.67 -11.03 12.90
CA SER A 505 21.84 -11.00 11.99
C SER A 505 21.50 -10.34 10.63
N PRO A 506 22.35 -9.45 10.08
CA PRO A 506 23.69 -9.11 10.53
C PRO A 506 23.74 -7.97 11.56
N SER A 507 22.60 -7.41 11.94
CA SER A 507 22.54 -6.37 12.94
C SER A 507 22.69 -6.95 14.36
N SER A 508 22.91 -6.04 15.30
CA SER A 508 22.88 -6.33 16.74
C SER A 508 21.85 -5.45 17.45
N TYR A 509 20.91 -4.87 16.70
CA TYR A 509 19.87 -4.02 17.28
C TYR A 509 18.91 -4.85 18.16
N PRO A 510 18.29 -4.22 19.18
CA PRO A 510 17.21 -4.84 19.95
C PRO A 510 16.04 -5.29 19.08
N SER A 511 15.09 -6.04 19.63
CA SER A 511 13.88 -6.40 18.90
C SER A 511 13.13 -5.17 18.37
N ALA A 512 12.59 -5.29 17.15
CA ALA A 512 11.78 -4.26 16.50
C ALA A 512 10.29 -4.60 16.46
N ASN A 513 9.84 -5.59 17.23
CA ASN A 513 8.43 -6.00 17.27
C ASN A 513 7.48 -4.82 17.58
N ALA A 514 7.83 -3.98 18.57
CA ALA A 514 7.02 -2.83 18.95
C ALA A 514 6.97 -1.77 17.84
N SER A 515 8.09 -1.52 17.15
CA SER A 515 8.14 -0.60 16.01
C SER A 515 7.27 -1.12 14.86
N TRP A 516 7.34 -2.42 14.57
CA TRP A 516 6.54 -3.03 13.51
C TRP A 516 5.04 -2.99 13.81
N ILE A 517 4.65 -3.35 15.03
CA ILE A 517 3.25 -3.26 15.48
C ILE A 517 2.75 -1.83 15.39
N ALA A 518 3.54 -0.85 15.87
CA ALA A 518 3.17 0.56 15.84
C ALA A 518 3.03 1.12 14.41
N HIS A 519 3.86 0.64 13.47
CA HIS A 519 3.79 0.99 12.04
C HIS A 519 2.53 0.46 11.37
N ASN A 520 2.14 -0.79 11.65
CA ASN A 520 1.01 -1.44 10.99
C ASN A 520 -0.36 -0.94 11.48
N ILE A 521 -0.51 -0.75 12.79
CA ILE A 521 -1.81 -0.41 13.41
C ILE A 521 -2.54 0.78 12.73
N PRO A 522 -1.92 1.96 12.49
CA PRO A 522 -2.63 3.08 11.89
C PRO A 522 -3.11 2.78 10.48
N LEU A 523 -2.29 2.12 9.65
CA LEU A 523 -2.62 1.78 8.27
C LEU A 523 -3.73 0.72 8.18
N PHE A 524 -3.65 -0.35 8.98
CA PHE A 524 -4.69 -1.38 9.04
C PHE A 524 -6.02 -0.80 9.53
N ARG A 525 -5.99 0.13 10.50
CA ARG A 525 -7.18 0.86 10.95
C ARG A 525 -7.75 1.78 9.89
N GLN A 526 -6.89 2.51 9.16
CA GLN A 526 -7.31 3.44 8.11
C GLN A 526 -8.06 2.69 7.01
N PHE A 527 -7.63 1.49 6.62
CA PHE A 527 -8.28 0.73 5.54
C PHE A 527 -9.21 -0.39 6.00
N ASP A 528 -9.47 -0.49 7.32
CA ASP A 528 -10.23 -1.58 7.96
C ASP A 528 -9.76 -2.97 7.49
N MET A 529 -8.45 -3.13 7.34
CA MET A 529 -7.80 -4.42 7.08
C MET A 529 -7.61 -5.16 8.40
N ARG A 530 -7.86 -6.47 8.40
CA ARG A 530 -7.77 -7.31 9.61
C ARG A 530 -7.16 -8.68 9.37
N PHE A 531 -6.55 -8.86 8.20
CA PHE A 531 -6.00 -10.11 7.73
C PHE A 531 -4.74 -9.81 6.93
N THR A 532 -3.64 -10.49 7.25
CA THR A 532 -2.39 -10.43 6.46
C THR A 532 -2.30 -11.67 5.58
N GLY A 533 -2.31 -11.46 4.28
CA GLY A 533 -2.47 -12.48 3.26
C GLY A 533 -1.25 -13.35 3.03
N PHE A 534 -0.06 -12.87 3.41
CA PHE A 534 1.18 -13.64 3.27
C PHE A 534 2.24 -13.16 4.25
N LEU A 535 2.81 -14.06 5.06
CA LEU A 535 3.97 -13.80 5.90
C LEU A 535 5.17 -14.53 5.30
N ILE A 536 5.97 -13.80 4.54
CA ILE A 536 7.15 -14.32 3.85
C ILE A 536 8.37 -14.15 4.76
N ASN A 537 9.06 -15.25 5.03
CA ASN A 537 10.19 -15.24 5.97
C ASN A 537 11.52 -15.52 5.29
N GLY A 538 11.51 -16.09 4.07
CA GLY A 538 12.68 -16.24 3.21
C GLY A 538 13.92 -16.77 3.95
N ASP A 539 15.03 -16.04 3.84
CA ASP A 539 16.31 -16.43 4.46
C ASP A 539 16.37 -16.22 5.99
N ALA A 540 15.33 -15.66 6.62
CA ALA A 540 15.23 -15.57 8.08
C ALA A 540 14.85 -16.92 8.75
N GLY A 541 14.69 -17.98 7.96
CA GLY A 541 14.47 -19.34 8.44
C GLY A 541 12.99 -19.67 8.63
N ALA A 542 12.67 -20.58 9.56
CA ALA A 542 11.28 -20.90 9.86
C ALA A 542 10.60 -19.75 10.62
N MET A 543 9.42 -19.33 10.17
CA MET A 543 8.51 -18.49 10.95
C MET A 543 8.36 -19.02 12.38
N THR A 544 8.48 -18.11 13.37
CA THR A 544 8.33 -18.47 14.78
C THR A 544 6.95 -18.07 15.30
N PRO A 545 6.40 -18.78 16.31
CA PRO A 545 5.15 -18.38 16.94
C PRO A 545 5.21 -16.97 17.55
N GLU A 546 6.39 -16.48 17.94
CA GLU A 546 6.54 -15.11 18.42
C GLU A 546 6.45 -14.09 17.30
N ALA A 547 7.04 -14.38 16.14
CA ALA A 547 6.95 -13.52 14.96
C ALA A 547 5.50 -13.43 14.45
N GLU A 548 4.78 -14.56 14.40
CA GLU A 548 3.34 -14.57 14.11
C GLU A 548 2.54 -13.73 15.11
N ARG A 549 2.84 -13.80 16.41
CA ARG A 549 2.09 -13.05 17.44
C ARG A 549 2.19 -11.54 17.28
N MET A 550 3.21 -11.02 16.58
CA MET A 550 3.30 -9.59 16.28
C MET A 550 2.10 -9.08 15.48
N TYR A 551 1.42 -9.95 14.74
CA TYR A 551 0.31 -9.60 13.86
C TYR A 551 -1.04 -9.55 14.57
N ALA A 552 -1.20 -10.25 15.71
CA ALA A 552 -2.47 -10.35 16.41
C ALA A 552 -3.16 -9.00 16.71
N PRO A 553 -2.45 -7.91 17.07
CA PRO A 553 -3.07 -6.62 17.35
C PRO A 553 -3.73 -5.92 16.16
N PHE A 554 -3.35 -6.25 14.92
CA PHE A 554 -3.84 -5.56 13.71
C PHE A 554 -4.39 -6.51 12.62
N SER A 555 -3.99 -7.78 12.62
CA SER A 555 -4.45 -8.84 11.72
C SER A 555 -5.17 -9.95 12.47
N ALA A 556 -6.02 -9.57 13.42
CA ALA A 556 -6.69 -10.50 14.32
C ALA A 556 -7.54 -11.58 13.64
N LEU A 557 -8.07 -11.29 12.44
CA LEU A 557 -8.83 -12.28 11.68
C LEU A 557 -7.92 -13.34 11.10
N GLY A 558 -6.64 -13.07 10.87
CA GLY A 558 -5.68 -14.14 10.65
C GLY A 558 -4.49 -13.71 9.81
N VAL A 559 -3.57 -14.66 9.70
CA VAL A 559 -2.39 -14.55 8.87
C VAL A 559 -2.19 -15.83 8.07
N VAL A 560 -1.46 -15.73 6.96
CA VAL A 560 -1.08 -16.88 6.14
C VAL A 560 0.44 -16.98 6.13
N ASP A 561 0.95 -18.03 6.76
CA ASP A 561 2.36 -18.34 6.89
C ASP A 561 2.90 -19.01 5.62
N GLU A 562 4.17 -18.77 5.31
CA GLU A 562 4.89 -19.54 4.29
C GLU A 562 4.91 -21.03 4.69
N LEU A 563 4.58 -21.93 3.76
CA LEU A 563 4.44 -23.36 4.09
C LEU A 563 5.80 -23.98 4.46
N ASN A 564 6.07 -24.11 5.76
CA ASN A 564 7.18 -24.91 6.27
C ASN A 564 6.67 -26.23 6.90
N PRO A 565 7.04 -27.41 6.35
CA PRO A 565 6.62 -28.71 6.90
C PRO A 565 7.02 -28.94 8.38
N ALA A 566 7.94 -28.15 8.92
CA ALA A 566 8.40 -28.26 10.31
C ALA A 566 7.48 -27.58 11.36
N GLN A 567 6.50 -26.76 10.95
CA GLN A 567 5.76 -25.85 11.86
C GLN A 567 4.40 -26.38 12.37
N GLY A 568 4.19 -27.69 12.34
CA GLY A 568 2.97 -28.30 12.88
C GLY A 568 1.81 -28.28 11.88
N ALA A 569 0.59 -28.08 12.38
CA ALA A 569 -0.61 -28.17 11.54
C ALA A 569 -0.72 -26.97 10.57
N PRO A 570 -1.06 -27.20 9.27
CA PRO A 570 -1.25 -26.13 8.28
C PRO A 570 -2.36 -25.13 8.58
N THR A 571 -3.24 -25.43 9.54
CA THR A 571 -4.22 -24.50 10.09
C THR A 571 -4.21 -24.65 11.60
N ARG A 572 -3.95 -23.55 12.31
CA ARG A 572 -3.79 -23.53 13.77
C ARG A 572 -4.27 -22.20 14.34
N LEU A 573 -4.33 -22.12 15.67
CA LEU A 573 -4.46 -20.88 16.41
C LEU A 573 -3.11 -20.50 17.02
N ASN A 574 -2.76 -19.22 16.98
CA ASN A 574 -1.73 -18.63 17.82
C ASN A 574 -2.39 -17.56 18.70
N GLY A 575 -2.62 -17.89 19.97
CA GLY A 575 -3.63 -17.19 20.77
C GLY A 575 -5.02 -17.41 20.19
N ASN A 576 -5.74 -16.32 19.87
CA ASN A 576 -7.04 -16.39 19.19
C ASN A 576 -6.96 -16.13 17.67
N MET A 577 -5.77 -15.81 17.15
CA MET A 577 -5.55 -15.49 15.75
C MET A 577 -5.42 -16.78 14.92
N PRO A 578 -6.24 -16.99 13.88
CA PRO A 578 -6.06 -18.06 12.92
C PRO A 578 -4.76 -17.90 12.12
N VAL A 579 -4.01 -18.99 11.98
CA VAL A 579 -2.83 -19.08 11.13
C VAL A 579 -3.07 -20.16 10.11
N PHE A 580 -2.97 -19.80 8.83
CA PHE A 580 -3.06 -20.70 7.69
C PHE A 580 -1.69 -20.90 7.07
N SER A 581 -1.52 -21.91 6.23
CA SER A 581 -0.34 -22.05 5.39
C SER A 581 -0.66 -21.74 3.93
N GLN A 582 0.21 -20.97 3.31
CA GLN A 582 0.11 -20.54 1.93
C GLN A 582 0.27 -21.73 0.97
N GLN A 583 -0.47 -21.68 -0.15
CA GLN A 583 -0.36 -22.64 -1.25
C GLN A 583 -0.41 -21.88 -2.57
N ASP A 584 0.62 -22.04 -3.42
CA ASP A 584 0.63 -21.43 -4.74
C ASP A 584 -0.14 -22.26 -5.76
N LEU A 585 -0.89 -21.54 -6.60
CA LEU A 585 -1.41 -22.07 -7.84
C LEU A 585 -0.44 -21.81 -8.99
N PRO A 586 -0.49 -22.62 -10.06
CA PRO A 586 0.28 -22.34 -11.26
C PRO A 586 -0.01 -20.94 -11.82
N SER A 587 1.05 -20.22 -12.16
CA SER A 587 0.99 -18.89 -12.80
C SER A 587 0.70 -18.94 -14.31
N ASP A 588 0.48 -20.14 -14.87
CA ASP A 588 0.24 -20.36 -16.30
C ASP A 588 -1.16 -19.94 -16.79
N GLY A 589 -2.01 -19.42 -15.90
CA GLY A 589 -3.39 -19.01 -16.21
C GLY A 589 -4.33 -20.18 -16.52
N ASN A 590 -3.91 -21.44 -16.32
CA ASN A 590 -4.74 -22.60 -16.63
C ASN A 590 -5.67 -22.96 -15.45
N ALA A 591 -6.90 -22.47 -15.52
CA ALA A 591 -7.92 -22.69 -14.50
C ALA A 591 -8.22 -24.19 -14.25
N THR A 592 -8.24 -25.03 -15.29
CA THR A 592 -8.50 -26.47 -15.16
C THR A 592 -7.38 -27.20 -14.41
N ARG A 593 -6.12 -26.83 -14.67
CA ARG A 593 -4.96 -27.37 -13.95
C ARG A 593 -4.99 -26.95 -12.49
N ALA A 594 -5.23 -25.66 -12.22
CA ALA A 594 -5.38 -25.14 -10.86
C ALA A 594 -6.54 -25.81 -10.11
N ALA A 595 -7.68 -26.03 -10.76
CA ALA A 595 -8.83 -26.71 -10.17
C ALA A 595 -8.51 -28.15 -9.75
N SER A 596 -7.78 -28.88 -10.59
CA SER A 596 -7.31 -30.24 -10.28
C SER A 596 -6.42 -30.28 -9.04
N ILE A 597 -5.54 -29.28 -8.87
CA ILE A 597 -4.67 -29.15 -7.69
C ILE A 597 -5.51 -28.91 -6.43
N ILE A 598 -6.46 -27.97 -6.49
CA ILE A 598 -7.35 -27.66 -5.36
C ILE A 598 -8.18 -28.89 -4.98
N ALA A 599 -8.87 -29.51 -5.95
CA ALA A 599 -9.72 -30.67 -5.70
C ALA A 599 -8.91 -31.86 -5.14
N GLY A 600 -7.68 -32.06 -5.63
CA GLY A 600 -6.77 -33.11 -5.16
C GLY A 600 -6.28 -32.93 -3.72
N ARG A 601 -6.40 -31.74 -3.11
CA ARG A 601 -6.08 -31.51 -1.70
C ARG A 601 -7.18 -31.99 -0.74
N TYR A 602 -8.41 -32.16 -1.21
CA TYR A 602 -9.52 -32.54 -0.34
C TYR A 602 -9.37 -33.99 0.16
N ASN A 603 -9.20 -34.16 1.47
CA ASN A 603 -9.23 -35.48 2.09
C ASN A 603 -10.67 -35.83 2.52
N ALA A 604 -11.42 -36.52 1.66
CA ALA A 604 -12.81 -36.92 1.96
C ALA A 604 -12.95 -37.89 3.15
N SER A 605 -11.87 -38.56 3.57
CA SER A 605 -11.88 -39.42 4.75
C SER A 605 -11.70 -38.67 6.08
N ASN A 606 -11.32 -37.39 6.03
CA ASN A 606 -11.21 -36.56 7.22
C ASN A 606 -12.60 -36.05 7.63
N PRO A 607 -13.12 -36.41 8.83
CA PRO A 607 -14.43 -35.97 9.29
C PRO A 607 -14.47 -34.50 9.72
N ASN A 608 -13.32 -33.82 9.76
CA ASN A 608 -13.21 -32.42 10.15
C ASN A 608 -13.23 -31.49 8.92
N PRO A 609 -13.70 -30.24 9.08
CA PRO A 609 -13.52 -29.21 8.06
C PRO A 609 -12.03 -28.98 7.78
N GLN A 610 -11.72 -28.64 6.52
CA GLN A 610 -10.36 -28.40 6.03
C GLN A 610 -10.29 -26.98 5.47
N PHE A 611 -9.23 -26.24 5.76
CA PHE A 611 -9.11 -24.82 5.42
C PHE A 611 -7.86 -24.58 4.57
N PHE A 612 -8.00 -23.85 3.47
CA PHE A 612 -6.89 -23.55 2.58
C PHE A 612 -6.96 -22.11 2.05
N VAL A 613 -5.80 -21.48 1.95
CA VAL A 613 -5.64 -20.21 1.24
C VAL A 613 -4.79 -20.47 0.00
N TRP A 614 -5.29 -20.07 -1.17
CA TRP A 614 -4.63 -20.25 -2.45
C TRP A 614 -4.19 -18.91 -3.02
N ARG A 615 -2.90 -18.78 -3.29
CA ARG A 615 -2.30 -17.59 -3.89
C ARG A 615 -2.15 -17.76 -5.40
N ASN A 616 -2.48 -16.70 -6.14
CA ASN A 616 -2.09 -16.57 -7.54
C ASN A 616 -1.78 -15.11 -7.89
N VAL A 617 -0.66 -14.92 -8.59
CA VAL A 617 -0.10 -13.61 -8.91
C VAL A 617 -0.82 -13.02 -10.12
N LEU A 618 -1.37 -11.82 -9.96
CA LEU A 618 -1.91 -10.97 -11.01
C LEU A 618 -2.92 -11.65 -11.96
N GLN A 619 -3.70 -12.62 -11.49
CA GLN A 619 -4.82 -13.22 -12.24
C GLN A 619 -6.09 -12.36 -12.20
N THR A 620 -6.93 -12.50 -13.22
CA THR A 620 -8.18 -11.72 -13.35
C THR A 620 -9.36 -12.37 -12.62
N PRO A 621 -10.38 -11.60 -12.21
CA PRO A 621 -11.65 -12.16 -11.75
C PRO A 621 -12.30 -13.13 -12.74
N THR A 622 -12.13 -12.93 -14.05
CA THR A 622 -12.55 -13.89 -15.08
C THR A 622 -11.89 -15.26 -14.89
N TYR A 623 -10.58 -15.30 -14.63
CA TYR A 623 -9.86 -16.55 -14.32
C TYR A 623 -10.42 -17.21 -13.06
N TYR A 624 -10.61 -16.46 -11.97
CA TYR A 624 -11.12 -17.03 -10.72
C TYR A 624 -12.54 -17.57 -10.85
N LYS A 625 -13.40 -16.91 -11.62
CA LYS A 625 -14.74 -17.43 -11.93
C LYS A 625 -14.67 -18.79 -12.64
N GLN A 626 -13.81 -18.92 -13.65
CA GLN A 626 -13.62 -20.20 -14.34
C GLN A 626 -13.04 -21.25 -13.38
N LEU A 627 -12.01 -20.90 -12.61
CA LEU A 627 -11.40 -21.79 -11.62
C LEU A 627 -12.44 -22.35 -10.64
N VAL A 628 -13.30 -21.50 -10.09
CA VAL A 628 -14.35 -21.93 -9.15
C VAL A 628 -15.38 -22.84 -9.81
N GLN A 629 -15.74 -22.60 -11.08
CA GLN A 629 -16.63 -23.49 -11.83
C GLN A 629 -16.02 -24.89 -11.99
N GLU A 630 -14.74 -24.96 -12.36
CA GLU A 630 -14.01 -26.22 -12.53
C GLU A 630 -13.82 -26.97 -11.19
N VAL A 631 -13.49 -26.26 -10.11
CA VAL A 631 -13.38 -26.86 -8.76
C VAL A 631 -14.71 -27.47 -8.34
N ARG A 632 -15.83 -26.76 -8.56
CA ARG A 632 -17.17 -27.28 -8.25
C ARG A 632 -17.54 -28.48 -9.13
N ALA A 633 -17.12 -28.51 -10.39
CA ALA A 633 -17.33 -29.67 -11.27
C ALA A 633 -16.59 -30.92 -10.76
N LEU A 634 -15.41 -30.75 -10.18
CA LEU A 634 -14.59 -31.86 -9.66
C LEU A 634 -15.00 -32.31 -8.25
N ALA A 635 -15.31 -31.38 -7.35
CA ALA A 635 -15.49 -31.67 -5.92
C ALA A 635 -16.93 -31.48 -5.41
N GLY A 636 -17.84 -30.93 -6.23
CA GLY A 636 -19.24 -30.70 -5.86
C GLY A 636 -19.39 -29.80 -4.64
N ASP A 637 -20.41 -30.08 -3.83
CA ASP A 637 -20.73 -29.33 -2.60
C ASP A 637 -19.75 -29.59 -1.44
N ASN A 638 -18.73 -30.43 -1.63
CA ASN A 638 -17.67 -30.61 -0.65
C ASN A 638 -16.77 -29.37 -0.53
N VAL A 639 -16.83 -28.44 -1.49
CA VAL A 639 -16.03 -27.21 -1.49
C VAL A 639 -16.90 -25.98 -1.29
N ALA A 640 -16.50 -25.15 -0.33
CA ALA A 640 -17.07 -23.82 -0.12
C ALA A 640 -15.98 -22.77 -0.39
N VAL A 641 -16.22 -21.93 -1.40
CA VAL A 641 -15.38 -20.77 -1.69
C VAL A 641 -15.89 -19.59 -0.86
N VAL A 642 -15.02 -19.03 -0.02
CA VAL A 642 -15.36 -17.99 0.96
C VAL A 642 -14.29 -16.90 0.97
N ASP A 643 -14.66 -15.70 1.42
CA ASP A 643 -13.68 -14.63 1.65
C ASP A 643 -12.77 -14.95 2.85
N PRO A 644 -11.63 -14.26 3.00
CA PRO A 644 -10.67 -14.54 4.07
C PRO A 644 -11.26 -14.39 5.49
N HIS A 645 -12.21 -13.48 5.71
CA HIS A 645 -12.80 -13.26 7.03
C HIS A 645 -13.74 -14.41 7.41
N VAL A 646 -14.53 -14.91 6.46
CA VAL A 646 -15.36 -16.10 6.66
C VAL A 646 -14.51 -17.35 6.88
N LEU A 647 -13.44 -17.54 6.09
CA LEU A 647 -12.50 -18.64 6.31
C LEU A 647 -11.96 -18.63 7.74
N SER A 648 -11.56 -17.44 8.20
CA SER A 648 -11.03 -17.19 9.52
C SER A 648 -12.00 -17.48 10.65
N ALA A 649 -13.24 -17.00 10.55
CA ALA A 649 -14.27 -17.25 11.56
C ALA A 649 -14.58 -18.75 11.70
N LEU A 650 -14.65 -19.47 10.57
CA LEU A 650 -14.90 -20.92 10.58
C LEU A 650 -13.70 -21.69 11.15
N ALA A 651 -12.48 -21.36 10.75
CA ALA A 651 -11.28 -21.99 11.29
C ALA A 651 -11.17 -21.76 12.80
N ARG A 652 -11.39 -20.53 13.26
CA ARG A 652 -11.36 -20.16 14.67
C ARG A 652 -12.37 -20.96 15.49
N ALA A 653 -13.62 -21.01 15.03
CA ALA A 653 -14.67 -21.78 15.69
C ALA A 653 -14.35 -23.27 15.75
N HIS A 654 -13.86 -23.85 14.66
CA HIS A 654 -13.50 -25.27 14.62
C HIS A 654 -12.35 -25.62 15.58
N LEU A 655 -11.37 -24.72 15.71
CA LEU A 655 -10.20 -24.90 16.56
C LEU A 655 -10.45 -24.53 18.03
N GLY A 656 -11.68 -24.12 18.39
CA GLY A 656 -12.07 -23.79 19.75
C GLY A 656 -11.61 -22.39 20.23
N GLY A 657 -11.33 -21.48 19.29
CA GLY A 657 -11.06 -20.08 19.60
C GLY A 657 -12.33 -19.28 19.90
N ASP A 658 -12.15 -18.08 20.46
CA ASP A 658 -13.22 -17.14 20.76
C ASP A 658 -13.76 -16.48 19.49
N THR A 659 -15.05 -16.72 19.23
CA THR A 659 -15.79 -16.13 18.11
C THR A 659 -16.80 -15.08 18.56
N ASP A 660 -16.92 -14.83 19.86
CA ASP A 660 -18.01 -14.05 20.42
C ASP A 660 -17.65 -12.56 20.51
N HIS A 661 -16.37 -12.23 20.65
CA HIS A 661 -15.88 -10.87 20.86
C HIS A 661 -15.31 -10.26 19.58
N GLN A 662 -16.04 -10.33 18.48
CA GLN A 662 -15.65 -9.69 17.21
C GLN A 662 -16.62 -8.58 16.87
N VAL A 663 -16.13 -7.39 16.53
CA VAL A 663 -16.97 -6.23 16.22
C VAL A 663 -16.43 -5.43 15.05
N SER A 664 -17.32 -4.74 14.34
CA SER A 664 -16.94 -3.70 13.38
C SER A 664 -17.55 -2.38 13.75
N TYR A 665 -16.82 -1.30 13.53
CA TYR A 665 -17.31 0.06 13.74
C TYR A 665 -17.64 0.69 12.40
N GLU A 666 -18.83 1.25 12.28
CA GLU A 666 -19.21 2.05 11.11
C GLU A 666 -18.54 3.43 11.18
N PRO A 667 -18.49 4.20 10.07
CA PRO A 667 -17.97 5.56 10.10
C PRO A 667 -18.68 6.41 11.14
N GLU A 668 -17.89 7.04 12.00
CA GLU A 668 -18.35 7.96 13.03
C GLU A 668 -18.86 9.28 12.44
N ILE A 669 -19.75 9.95 13.18
CA ILE A 669 -20.16 11.32 12.87
C ILE A 669 -19.71 12.23 14.01
N ILE A 670 -18.82 13.17 13.70
CA ILE A 670 -18.27 14.14 14.65
C ILE A 670 -18.91 15.50 14.38
N ALA A 671 -19.58 16.07 15.39
CA ALA A 671 -20.30 17.32 15.26
C ALA A 671 -19.91 18.32 16.37
N PRO A 672 -19.38 19.51 16.03
CA PRO A 672 -18.92 19.92 14.70
C PRO A 672 -17.63 19.18 14.29
N LEU A 673 -17.41 19.01 12.98
CA LEU A 673 -16.23 18.34 12.43
C LEU A 673 -14.90 19.08 12.74
N TYR A 674 -14.97 20.40 12.88
CA TYR A 674 -13.86 21.28 13.27
C TYR A 674 -14.25 22.05 14.52
N PRO A 675 -14.14 21.43 15.69
CA PRO A 675 -14.55 22.10 16.89
C PRO A 675 -13.60 23.23 17.26
N VAL A 676 -14.19 24.29 17.79
CA VAL A 676 -13.46 25.39 18.42
C VAL A 676 -12.96 24.91 19.79
N VAL A 677 -11.81 25.43 20.22
CA VAL A 677 -11.24 25.17 21.55
C VAL A 677 -12.31 25.17 22.65
N SER A 678 -12.33 24.12 23.48
CA SER A 678 -13.27 23.94 24.60
C SER A 678 -14.77 23.86 24.26
N ALA A 679 -15.13 23.90 22.97
CA ALA A 679 -16.52 23.81 22.53
C ALA A 679 -17.09 22.40 22.74
N PRO A 680 -18.43 22.25 22.89
CA PRO A 680 -19.08 20.95 22.91
C PRO A 680 -18.87 20.19 21.59
N VAL A 681 -18.60 18.89 21.68
CA VAL A 681 -18.49 17.97 20.54
C VAL A 681 -19.38 16.78 20.80
N THR A 682 -20.18 16.37 19.80
CA THR A 682 -20.94 15.12 19.84
C THR A 682 -20.32 14.13 18.88
N VAL A 683 -20.05 12.92 19.37
CA VAL A 683 -19.52 11.81 18.59
C VAL A 683 -20.58 10.71 18.54
N ASN A 684 -21.17 10.50 17.36
CA ASN A 684 -22.07 9.38 17.14
C ASN A 684 -21.26 8.18 16.68
N MET A 685 -21.27 7.13 17.48
CA MET A 685 -20.54 5.89 17.23
C MET A 685 -21.55 4.78 16.97
N THR A 686 -21.28 3.94 15.96
CA THR A 686 -22.07 2.73 15.71
C THR A 686 -21.15 1.52 15.70
N VAL A 687 -21.54 0.50 16.44
CA VAL A 687 -20.87 -0.80 16.49
C VAL A 687 -21.80 -1.87 15.95
N ARG A 688 -21.26 -2.77 15.13
CA ARG A 688 -21.91 -4.00 14.70
C ARG A 688 -21.27 -5.17 15.45
N ASN A 689 -22.12 -6.07 15.96
CA ASN A 689 -21.66 -7.33 16.50
C ASN A 689 -21.35 -8.30 15.35
N ASP A 690 -20.07 -8.61 15.14
CA ASP A 690 -19.62 -9.60 14.16
C ASP A 690 -19.41 -10.98 14.79
N GLY A 691 -19.47 -11.03 16.12
CA GLY A 691 -19.32 -12.24 16.91
C GLY A 691 -20.55 -13.12 16.90
N TRP A 692 -20.39 -14.33 17.46
CA TRP A 692 -21.43 -15.35 17.53
C TRP A 692 -22.24 -15.30 18.84
N GLY A 693 -21.70 -14.62 19.86
CA GLY A 693 -22.34 -14.32 21.13
C GLY A 693 -23.03 -12.96 21.10
N ASP A 694 -23.96 -12.75 22.02
CA ASP A 694 -24.67 -11.47 22.16
C ASP A 694 -23.82 -10.46 22.94
N ILE A 695 -23.81 -9.20 22.50
CA ILE A 695 -23.22 -8.11 23.28
C ILE A 695 -24.25 -7.64 24.31
N SER A 696 -23.82 -7.55 25.57
CA SER A 696 -24.67 -7.13 26.69
C SER A 696 -25.21 -5.70 26.52
N PRO A 697 -26.46 -5.42 26.92
CA PRO A 697 -27.00 -4.05 26.99
C PRO A 697 -26.23 -3.14 27.96
N HIS A 698 -25.46 -3.73 28.88
CA HIS A 698 -24.62 -3.02 29.83
C HIS A 698 -23.20 -2.74 29.31
N ALA A 699 -22.84 -3.23 28.12
CA ALA A 699 -21.64 -2.78 27.46
C ALA A 699 -21.77 -1.28 27.13
N THR A 700 -20.63 -0.59 27.04
CA THR A 700 -20.59 0.87 26.82
C THR A 700 -19.73 1.23 25.62
N LEU A 701 -20.16 2.20 24.83
CA LEU A 701 -19.30 2.86 23.85
C LEU A 701 -18.64 4.06 24.53
N CYS A 702 -17.31 4.06 24.56
CA CYS A 702 -16.49 5.04 25.25
C CYS A 702 -15.68 5.85 24.24
N ALA A 703 -15.70 7.18 24.35
CA ALA A 703 -14.95 8.08 23.48
C ALA A 703 -14.22 9.19 24.25
N GLY A 704 -13.12 9.69 23.68
CA GLY A 704 -12.34 10.78 24.27
C GLY A 704 -11.27 11.34 23.34
N PHE A 705 -10.84 12.58 23.61
CA PHE A 705 -9.74 13.23 22.89
C PHE A 705 -8.40 12.93 23.54
N ARG A 706 -7.35 12.78 22.72
CA ARG A 706 -5.95 12.72 23.14
C ARG A 706 -5.08 13.62 22.28
N SER A 707 -3.96 14.05 22.85
CA SER A 707 -2.89 14.65 22.05
C SER A 707 -2.29 13.59 21.14
N SER A 708 -1.95 13.96 19.90
CA SER A 708 -1.26 13.05 18.96
C SER A 708 0.07 12.52 19.50
N SER A 709 0.68 13.19 20.50
CA SER A 709 1.95 12.80 21.10
C SER A 709 1.86 11.85 22.30
N SER A 710 0.66 11.49 22.80
CA SER A 710 0.51 10.58 23.94
C SER A 710 0.44 9.11 23.49
N LEU A 711 1.05 8.18 24.24
CA LEU A 711 0.87 6.72 24.07
C LEU A 711 -0.60 6.31 24.33
N PRO A 712 -1.07 5.14 23.86
CA PRO A 712 -2.48 4.72 24.03
C PRO A 712 -2.90 4.66 25.50
N LEU A 713 -4.17 4.94 25.76
CA LEU A 713 -4.75 4.91 27.10
C LEU A 713 -4.62 3.51 27.70
N SER A 714 -4.04 3.43 28.89
CA SER A 714 -4.20 2.31 29.80
C SER A 714 -5.22 2.68 30.88
N SER A 715 -6.49 2.87 30.51
CA SER A 715 -7.70 2.63 31.33
C SER A 715 -8.92 3.43 30.84
N ALA A 716 -10.12 2.85 30.99
CA ALA A 716 -11.40 3.44 30.59
C ALA A 716 -11.85 4.66 31.44
N SER A 717 -11.10 5.05 32.48
CA SER A 717 -11.51 6.12 33.42
C SER A 717 -11.48 7.53 32.83
N ASP A 718 -10.75 7.74 31.72
CA ASP A 718 -10.61 9.05 31.08
C ASP A 718 -11.56 9.25 29.88
N LEU A 719 -12.41 8.25 29.58
CA LEU A 719 -13.34 8.26 28.45
C LEU A 719 -14.77 8.58 28.91
N THR A 720 -15.54 9.25 28.06
CA THR A 720 -16.99 9.37 28.26
C THR A 720 -17.68 8.14 27.71
N CYS A 721 -18.26 7.33 28.59
CA CYS A 721 -18.89 6.05 28.27
C CYS A 721 -20.42 6.14 28.28
N VAL A 722 -21.04 5.60 27.23
CA VAL A 722 -22.50 5.57 27.07
C VAL A 722 -22.96 4.11 26.92
N PRO A 723 -23.87 3.62 27.78
CA PRO A 723 -24.40 2.26 27.67
C PRO A 723 -25.13 2.03 26.34
N LEU A 724 -25.01 0.82 25.78
CA LEU A 724 -25.76 0.44 24.59
C LEU A 724 -27.27 0.40 24.84
N GLY A 725 -27.69 -0.01 26.04
CA GLY A 725 -29.10 -0.07 26.45
C GLY A 725 -29.92 -1.19 25.79
N VAL A 726 -29.34 -1.91 24.82
CA VAL A 726 -29.96 -3.03 24.10
C VAL A 726 -28.97 -4.17 23.95
N THR A 727 -29.46 -5.41 24.03
CA THR A 727 -28.66 -6.57 23.62
C THR A 727 -28.43 -6.50 22.12
N VAL A 728 -27.20 -6.68 21.67
CA VAL A 728 -26.85 -6.66 20.23
C VAL A 728 -26.49 -8.07 19.79
N GLY A 729 -27.39 -8.72 19.05
CA GLY A 729 -27.18 -10.06 18.51
C GLY A 729 -26.23 -10.07 17.31
N SER A 730 -25.82 -11.27 16.88
CA SER A 730 -24.89 -11.44 15.75
C SER A 730 -25.42 -10.81 14.45
N GLY A 731 -24.68 -9.84 13.92
CA GLY A 731 -25.02 -9.06 12.74
C GLY A 731 -25.85 -7.81 13.00
N GLU A 732 -26.34 -7.61 14.22
CA GLU A 732 -27.09 -6.43 14.64
C GLU A 732 -26.15 -5.26 15.00
N ARG A 733 -26.74 -4.07 15.14
CA ARG A 733 -26.01 -2.82 15.39
C ARG A 733 -26.58 -2.11 16.61
N ALA A 734 -25.72 -1.37 17.29
CA ALA A 734 -26.13 -0.37 18.27
C ALA A 734 -25.32 0.91 18.08
N SER A 735 -25.96 2.03 18.37
CA SER A 735 -25.36 3.36 18.27
C SER A 735 -25.46 4.08 19.60
N ALA A 736 -24.45 4.87 19.92
CA ALA A 736 -24.44 5.74 21.08
C ALA A 736 -23.82 7.10 20.73
N ALA A 737 -24.29 8.15 21.39
CA ALA A 737 -23.79 9.51 21.22
C ALA A 737 -23.02 9.94 22.48
N ALA A 738 -21.70 10.09 22.36
CA ALA A 738 -20.87 10.65 23.43
C ALA A 738 -20.81 12.18 23.31
N HIS A 739 -21.09 12.88 24.40
CA HIS A 739 -20.98 14.34 24.48
C HIS A 739 -19.68 14.72 25.18
N LEU A 740 -18.73 15.22 24.39
CA LEU A 740 -17.38 15.58 24.80
C LEU A 740 -17.20 17.11 24.78
N ARG A 741 -16.03 17.56 25.25
CA ARG A 741 -15.52 18.91 24.98
C ARG A 741 -14.24 18.82 24.19
N ALA A 742 -14.10 19.68 23.20
CA ALA A 742 -12.85 19.81 22.45
C ALA A 742 -11.70 20.25 23.37
N PRO A 743 -10.47 19.82 23.08
CA PRO A 743 -9.28 20.25 23.81
C PRO A 743 -9.14 21.77 23.97
N GLY A 744 -8.44 22.17 25.04
CA GLY A 744 -8.25 23.56 25.46
C GLY A 744 -7.26 24.38 24.62
N ALA A 745 -6.66 23.79 23.58
CA ALA A 745 -5.71 24.46 22.69
C ALA A 745 -5.95 24.04 21.24
N SER A 746 -5.67 24.93 20.29
CA SER A 746 -5.76 24.60 18.86
C SER A 746 -4.70 23.57 18.47
N GLY A 747 -5.02 22.70 17.51
CA GLY A 747 -4.07 21.73 16.97
C GLY A 747 -4.75 20.46 16.47
N THR A 748 -3.93 19.51 16.03
CA THR A 748 -4.37 18.16 15.66
C THR A 748 -4.48 17.29 16.92
N TYR A 749 -5.63 16.65 17.10
CA TYR A 749 -5.87 15.69 18.18
C TYR A 749 -6.36 14.38 17.59
N VAL A 750 -6.22 13.30 18.35
CA VAL A 750 -6.85 12.03 18.01
C VAL A 750 -8.10 11.88 18.86
N LEU A 751 -9.24 11.69 18.21
CA LEU A 751 -10.44 11.17 18.84
C LEU A 751 -10.33 9.65 18.86
N GLU A 752 -10.34 9.06 20.04
CA GLU A 752 -10.33 7.61 20.22
C GLU A 752 -11.69 7.14 20.72
N TYR A 753 -12.18 6.00 20.19
CA TYR A 753 -13.34 5.34 20.75
C TYR A 753 -13.32 3.82 20.61
N GLN A 754 -14.03 3.14 21.51
CA GLN A 754 -14.09 1.68 21.57
C GLN A 754 -15.34 1.19 22.32
N LEU A 755 -15.72 -0.06 22.06
CA LEU A 755 -16.65 -0.81 22.89
C LEU A 755 -15.92 -1.37 24.12
N VAL A 756 -16.52 -1.15 25.29
CA VAL A 756 -16.05 -1.65 26.59
C VAL A 756 -17.12 -2.58 27.18
N LEU A 757 -16.70 -3.79 27.55
CA LEU A 757 -17.56 -4.81 28.15
C LEU A 757 -17.98 -4.43 29.58
N PRO A 758 -19.03 -5.05 30.15
CA PRO A 758 -19.48 -4.76 31.51
C PRO A 758 -18.44 -5.00 32.62
N ASP A 759 -17.40 -5.79 32.33
CA ASP A 759 -16.28 -6.05 33.23
C ASP A 759 -15.16 -4.99 33.14
N GLY A 760 -15.35 -3.97 32.28
CA GLY A 760 -14.43 -2.86 32.09
C GLY A 760 -13.33 -3.09 31.06
N ARG A 761 -13.28 -4.25 30.40
CA ARG A 761 -12.27 -4.56 29.37
C ARG A 761 -12.67 -3.98 28.01
N GLY A 762 -11.69 -3.42 27.30
CA GLY A 762 -11.81 -3.11 25.88
C GLY A 762 -11.72 -4.39 25.04
N LEU A 763 -12.03 -4.28 23.74
CA LEU A 763 -12.01 -5.44 22.84
C LEU A 763 -10.68 -5.64 22.08
N ASP A 764 -9.63 -4.92 22.48
CA ASP A 764 -8.29 -4.94 21.89
C ASP A 764 -7.62 -6.30 22.05
N GLU A 765 -7.79 -6.98 23.20
CA GLU A 765 -7.23 -8.32 23.42
C GLU A 765 -7.85 -9.41 22.52
N TRP A 766 -9.04 -9.16 21.96
CA TRP A 766 -9.67 -9.98 20.93
C TRP A 766 -9.43 -9.45 19.51
N GLY A 767 -8.54 -8.47 19.37
CA GLY A 767 -8.13 -7.95 18.09
C GLY A 767 -9.13 -6.99 17.45
N ASN A 768 -9.91 -6.29 18.27
CA ASN A 768 -10.73 -5.16 17.85
C ASN A 768 -10.14 -3.88 18.48
N PRO A 769 -9.02 -3.37 17.92
CA PRO A 769 -8.35 -2.22 18.50
C PRO A 769 -9.28 -0.99 18.52
N PRO A 770 -9.07 -0.04 19.45
CA PRO A 770 -9.83 1.22 19.45
C PRO A 770 -9.75 1.92 18.10
N VAL A 771 -10.86 2.53 17.70
CA VAL A 771 -10.89 3.42 16.54
C VAL A 771 -10.19 4.72 16.91
N GLN A 772 -9.36 5.22 16.00
CA GLN A 772 -8.64 6.48 16.15
C GLN A 772 -8.86 7.33 14.91
N VAL A 773 -9.26 8.58 15.11
CA VAL A 773 -9.62 9.53 14.06
C VAL A 773 -8.92 10.84 14.34
N GLU A 774 -8.25 11.41 13.35
CA GLU A 774 -7.67 12.75 13.51
C GLU A 774 -8.75 13.83 13.44
N VAL A 775 -8.70 14.75 14.40
CA VAL A 775 -9.62 15.89 14.51
C VAL A 775 -8.82 17.17 14.66
N GLN A 776 -9.10 18.14 13.81
CA GLN A 776 -8.50 19.47 13.86
C GLN A 776 -9.33 20.38 14.77
N VAL A 777 -8.70 20.93 15.80
CA VAL A 777 -9.32 21.87 16.74
C VAL A 777 -8.83 23.27 16.44
N GLY A 778 -9.77 24.18 16.12
CA GLY A 778 -9.49 25.57 15.76
C GLY A 778 -9.70 26.56 16.90
N TRP A 779 -9.21 27.79 16.72
CA TRP A 779 -9.49 28.92 17.62
C TRP A 779 -10.91 29.44 17.53
#